data_AF-A0A2E5HPU5-F1
#
_entry.id   AF-A0A2E5HPU5-F1
#
_cell.length_a   1.000
_cell.length_b   1.000
_cell.length_c   1.000
_cell.angle_alpha   90.00
_cell.angle_beta   90.00
_cell.angle_gamma   90.00
#
_symmetry.space_group_name_H-M   'P 1'
#
loop_
_entity.id
_entity.type
_entity.pdbx_description
1 polymer ?
#
loop_
_entity_poly.entity_id
_entity_poly.type
_entity_poly.pdbx_seq_one_letter_code
_entity_poly.pdbx_strand_id
1 'polypeptide(L)'
;MFAVTRRPILNLTIMSGPDAGKWARFDQDTVTLGRARGNDFFLQDRFVSNNHGEFVREEDGFIYQDLQSRHGSLVVVDQKVGVRLHRNGSNRPVRILSGGEIQVGSSVIRLRIGQLSEEEAQQKPKEPEADYESHEKYITTVHEPQAALTRRVTGKDPRLRILFGLAGQLNGLNRLEDLLGLIVQATFEAFPTADFFSINLLEDNGLRPFMSRVRGALEETNAPSIISQSLLQRVVETREAVLFVRDGMSGDLSKSILEGQIYACMAAPLVGQRSLLGVMHVDTRDSKSLFSRQDLDLFSVFASNVAFALERTRLTENIYEMFEGFVQASVSAIEARDPTTAGHSERVATYSLRLAEVVNQTTAASFEPIHFTDEQLTELRYAALLHDFGKVGVRESVLMKATRLPEPEITNVRERFNLFKEVHWRHQTDGLLQRLMREGRHPTSEDMEVLRYRHAQFVSELDAFMSFMDTINSRSRLEPEQIAHVQAMGRRMVFAANDERVTLLTQGELENLTIRSGTLNDLEMEDMRSHVAQSEAFLNQIPWSEELRQVPCIAGAHHEKLDGSGYPRGLAGDEIPLRVRILTVADIFDAVTAWDRPYRPAASIEDATRILRLESDSGKLDVDLVSLFVGEVIPSITHLIPKQS
;
A
#
# COMPACT_ATOMS: atom_id res chain seq x y z
N MET A 1 -76.84 -44.03 24.76
CA MET A 1 -75.98 -44.01 25.96
C MET A 1 -74.91 -45.07 25.77
N PHE A 2 -73.61 -44.82 25.64
CA PHE A 2 -72.79 -43.60 25.61
C PHE A 2 -71.85 -43.74 24.41
N ALA A 3 -71.74 -42.73 23.55
CA ALA A 3 -70.61 -42.67 22.61
C ALA A 3 -69.36 -42.43 23.48
N VAL A 4 -68.46 -43.40 23.53
CA VAL A 4 -67.16 -43.24 24.20
C VAL A 4 -66.39 -42.21 23.38
N THR A 5 -66.44 -40.95 23.80
CA THR A 5 -65.57 -39.87 23.31
C THR A 5 -64.13 -40.26 23.69
N ARG A 6 -63.39 -40.81 22.72
CA ARG A 6 -62.00 -41.24 22.88
C ARG A 6 -61.11 -40.00 22.92
N ARG A 7 -60.38 -39.81 24.03
CA ARG A 7 -59.58 -38.61 24.33
C ARG A 7 -58.34 -38.50 23.42
N PRO A 8 -57.94 -37.30 22.97
CA PRO A 8 -56.75 -37.10 22.15
C PRO A 8 -55.45 -37.27 22.96
N ILE A 9 -54.45 -37.94 22.38
CA ILE A 9 -53.13 -38.18 22.99
C ILE A 9 -52.07 -37.30 22.30
N LEU A 10 -51.15 -36.75 23.09
CA LEU A 10 -50.07 -35.91 22.62
C LEU A 10 -48.78 -36.71 22.42
N ASN A 11 -48.25 -36.72 21.19
CA ASN A 11 -46.91 -37.21 20.90
C ASN A 11 -45.99 -36.04 20.55
N LEU A 12 -44.91 -35.89 21.32
CA LEU A 12 -43.87 -34.90 21.08
C LEU A 12 -42.63 -35.58 20.52
N THR A 13 -42.03 -35.03 19.47
CA THR A 13 -40.77 -35.52 18.89
C THR A 13 -39.85 -34.36 18.60
N ILE A 14 -38.61 -34.42 19.10
CA ILE A 14 -37.61 -33.38 18.88
C ILE A 14 -36.92 -33.65 17.55
N MET A 15 -37.12 -32.74 16.59
CA MET A 15 -36.60 -32.84 15.23
C MET A 15 -35.16 -32.33 15.12
N SER A 16 -34.80 -31.33 15.92
CA SER A 16 -33.46 -30.73 15.97
C SER A 16 -33.21 -30.09 17.33
N GLY A 17 -31.93 -29.90 17.68
CA GLY A 17 -31.49 -29.37 18.97
C GLY A 17 -30.67 -30.39 19.79
N PRO A 18 -30.24 -30.03 21.02
CA PRO A 18 -29.42 -30.88 21.88
C PRO A 18 -30.07 -32.23 22.22
N ASP A 19 -31.40 -32.28 22.24
CA ASP A 19 -32.20 -33.45 22.55
C ASP A 19 -32.80 -34.12 21.29
N ALA A 20 -32.22 -33.90 20.09
CA ALA A 20 -32.75 -34.42 18.83
C ALA A 20 -32.95 -35.95 18.84
N GLY A 21 -34.11 -36.40 18.36
CA GLY A 21 -34.53 -37.80 18.38
C GLY A 21 -35.28 -38.24 19.65
N LYS A 22 -35.30 -37.42 20.71
CA LYS A 22 -36.13 -37.68 21.89
C LYS A 22 -37.60 -37.53 21.55
N TRP A 23 -38.40 -38.48 22.00
CA TRP A 23 -39.86 -38.42 21.88
C TRP A 23 -40.51 -38.92 23.15
N ALA A 24 -41.71 -38.41 23.43
CA ALA A 24 -42.54 -38.88 24.53
C ALA A 24 -44.02 -38.78 24.17
N ARG A 25 -44.80 -39.66 24.79
CA ARG A 25 -46.24 -39.79 24.61
C ARG A 25 -46.92 -39.49 25.93
N PHE A 26 -47.92 -38.60 25.90
CA PHE A 26 -48.60 -38.13 27.08
C PHE A 26 -50.11 -38.33 26.96
N ASP A 27 -50.68 -39.01 27.95
CA ASP A 27 -52.13 -39.13 28.15
C ASP A 27 -52.58 -38.46 29.47
N GLN A 28 -52.13 -37.22 29.68
CA GLN A 28 -52.56 -36.38 30.80
C GLN A 28 -53.15 -35.06 30.28
N ASP A 29 -53.92 -34.38 31.14
CA ASP A 29 -54.64 -33.14 30.78
C ASP A 29 -53.70 -31.94 30.65
N THR A 30 -52.57 -31.95 31.37
CA THR A 30 -51.53 -30.92 31.29
C THR A 30 -50.15 -31.56 31.15
N VAL A 31 -49.34 -31.10 30.20
CA VAL A 31 -47.96 -31.56 29.97
C VAL A 31 -47.02 -30.37 30.08
N THR A 32 -46.17 -30.38 31.09
CA THR A 32 -45.19 -29.32 31.35
C THR A 32 -43.90 -29.55 30.57
N LEU A 33 -43.31 -28.45 30.08
CA LEU A 33 -42.11 -28.43 29.25
C LEU A 33 -41.05 -27.54 29.89
N GLY A 34 -39.84 -28.06 30.09
CA GLY A 34 -38.75 -27.24 30.60
C GLY A 34 -37.47 -27.98 30.96
N ARG A 35 -36.49 -27.23 31.46
CA ARG A 35 -35.17 -27.73 31.86
C ARG A 35 -35.10 -28.21 33.32
N ALA A 36 -36.12 -27.99 34.13
CA ALA A 36 -36.19 -28.59 35.47
C ALA A 36 -36.60 -30.06 35.37
N ARG A 37 -35.95 -30.95 36.14
CA ARG A 37 -36.25 -32.40 36.18
C ARG A 37 -37.69 -32.74 36.61
N GLY A 38 -38.43 -31.77 37.14
CA GLY A 38 -39.83 -31.93 37.52
C GLY A 38 -40.84 -31.67 36.38
N ASN A 39 -40.39 -31.29 35.17
CA ASN A 39 -41.30 -31.18 34.02
C ASN A 39 -41.54 -32.55 33.38
N ASP A 40 -42.75 -32.73 32.86
CA ASP A 40 -43.18 -33.95 32.16
C ASP A 40 -42.33 -34.23 30.92
N PHE A 41 -42.00 -33.18 30.16
CA PHE A 41 -41.05 -33.23 29.06
C PHE A 41 -39.80 -32.41 29.38
N PHE A 42 -38.82 -33.09 29.97
CA PHE A 42 -37.52 -32.52 30.31
C PHE A 42 -36.66 -32.27 29.06
N LEU A 43 -36.09 -31.07 28.91
CA LEU A 43 -35.13 -30.72 27.86
C LEU A 43 -33.77 -30.34 28.46
N GLN A 44 -32.67 -30.77 27.85
CA GLN A 44 -31.31 -30.40 28.27
C GLN A 44 -30.82 -29.09 27.64
N ASP A 45 -31.55 -28.56 26.65
CA ASP A 45 -31.24 -27.30 25.97
C ASP A 45 -31.10 -26.10 26.94
N ARG A 46 -29.92 -25.47 26.92
CA ARG A 46 -29.56 -24.35 27.82
C ARG A 46 -30.37 -23.08 27.55
N PHE A 47 -30.95 -22.93 26.37
CA PHE A 47 -31.82 -21.81 26.03
C PHE A 47 -33.28 -22.03 26.48
N VAL A 48 -33.60 -23.23 26.98
CA VAL A 48 -34.91 -23.54 27.55
C VAL A 48 -34.94 -23.13 29.03
N SER A 49 -35.96 -22.39 29.44
CA SER A 49 -36.16 -22.00 30.83
C SER A 49 -36.49 -23.22 31.71
N ASN A 50 -36.27 -23.11 33.03
CA ASN A 50 -36.53 -24.22 33.95
C ASN A 50 -37.98 -24.72 33.85
N ASN A 51 -38.94 -23.81 33.78
CA ASN A 51 -40.34 -24.07 33.38
C ASN A 51 -40.61 -23.16 32.18
N HIS A 52 -40.68 -23.72 30.98
CA HIS A 52 -40.72 -22.92 29.74
C HIS A 52 -42.14 -22.71 29.25
N GLY A 53 -42.93 -23.79 29.19
CA GLY A 53 -44.29 -23.76 28.69
C GLY A 53 -45.06 -24.99 29.10
N GLU A 54 -46.35 -25.02 28.80
CA GLU A 54 -47.21 -26.17 29.06
C GLU A 54 -48.21 -26.39 27.93
N PHE A 55 -48.60 -27.65 27.76
CA PHE A 55 -49.69 -28.06 26.88
C PHE A 55 -50.91 -28.38 27.72
N VAL A 56 -52.04 -27.75 27.41
CA VAL A 56 -53.33 -28.00 28.06
C VAL A 56 -54.28 -28.65 27.06
N ARG A 57 -54.89 -29.76 27.46
CA ARG A 57 -55.83 -30.52 26.61
C ARG A 57 -57.17 -29.81 26.47
N GLU A 58 -57.70 -29.77 25.24
CA GLU A 58 -59.06 -29.32 24.91
C GLU A 58 -59.85 -30.43 24.19
N GLU A 59 -61.16 -30.22 23.94
CA GLU A 59 -62.07 -31.23 23.37
C GLU A 59 -61.56 -31.84 22.05
N ASP A 60 -60.90 -31.05 21.19
CA ASP A 60 -60.40 -31.47 19.87
C ASP A 60 -58.90 -31.19 19.63
N GLY A 61 -58.08 -31.01 20.68
CA GLY A 61 -56.66 -30.72 20.50
C GLY A 61 -55.90 -30.31 21.76
N PHE A 62 -54.77 -29.63 21.58
CA PHE A 62 -53.97 -29.07 22.66
C PHE A 62 -53.71 -27.59 22.43
N ILE A 63 -53.73 -26.84 23.52
CA ILE A 63 -53.26 -25.45 23.57
C ILE A 63 -51.86 -25.45 24.14
N TYR A 64 -50.97 -24.67 23.54
CA TYR A 64 -49.67 -24.35 24.13
C TYR A 64 -49.67 -22.96 24.73
N GLN A 65 -49.10 -22.86 25.93
CA GLN A 65 -48.92 -21.61 26.64
C GLN A 65 -47.46 -21.48 27.09
N ASP A 66 -46.84 -20.34 26.77
CA ASP A 66 -45.51 -19.99 27.28
C ASP A 66 -45.63 -19.44 28.71
N LEU A 67 -44.82 -19.98 29.63
CA LEU A 67 -44.82 -19.63 31.05
C LEU A 67 -43.86 -18.46 31.34
N GLN A 68 -43.88 -17.43 30.50
CA GLN A 68 -42.96 -16.28 30.55
C GLN A 68 -41.49 -16.68 30.48
N SER A 69 -41.16 -17.56 29.55
CA SER A 69 -39.80 -18.03 29.33
C SER A 69 -38.85 -16.88 28.96
N ARG A 70 -37.57 -17.04 29.29
CA ARG A 70 -36.54 -16.01 29.04
C ARG A 70 -36.33 -15.71 27.55
N HIS A 71 -36.51 -16.69 26.67
CA HIS A 71 -36.22 -16.58 25.23
C HIS A 71 -37.48 -16.64 24.35
N GLY A 72 -38.64 -16.89 24.95
CA GLY A 72 -39.90 -17.10 24.25
C GLY A 72 -39.96 -18.43 23.50
N SER A 73 -41.16 -18.71 22.99
CA SER A 73 -41.47 -19.86 22.15
C SER A 73 -41.96 -19.37 20.78
N LEU A 74 -41.57 -20.05 19.71
CA LEU A 74 -42.12 -19.82 18.38
C LEU A 74 -42.99 -21.02 17.99
N VAL A 75 -44.29 -20.80 17.86
CA VAL A 75 -45.27 -21.83 17.46
C VAL A 75 -45.57 -21.66 15.98
N VAL A 76 -45.26 -22.66 15.16
CA VAL A 76 -45.60 -22.70 13.74
C VAL A 76 -46.89 -23.48 13.56
N VAL A 77 -47.94 -22.77 13.14
CA VAL A 77 -49.26 -23.35 12.84
C VAL A 77 -49.36 -23.53 11.31
N ASP A 78 -49.73 -24.73 10.87
CA ASP A 78 -49.98 -25.11 9.45
C ASP A 78 -48.87 -24.77 8.44
N GLN A 79 -47.60 -24.83 8.85
CA GLN A 79 -46.42 -24.53 8.01
C GLN A 79 -46.43 -23.13 7.34
N LYS A 80 -47.30 -22.20 7.79
CA LYS A 80 -47.50 -20.90 7.13
C LYS A 80 -47.45 -19.70 8.07
N VAL A 81 -47.74 -19.86 9.36
CA VAL A 81 -47.78 -18.73 10.32
C VAL A 81 -46.99 -19.07 11.58
N GLY A 82 -45.92 -18.33 11.84
CA GLY A 82 -45.13 -18.41 13.08
C GLY A 82 -45.63 -17.39 14.11
N VAL A 83 -46.15 -17.85 15.24
CA VAL A 83 -46.59 -17.02 16.36
C VAL A 83 -45.50 -17.01 17.43
N ARG A 84 -44.91 -15.85 17.70
CA ARG A 84 -43.89 -15.68 18.74
C ARG A 84 -44.52 -15.32 20.07
N LEU A 85 -44.41 -16.22 21.04
CA LEU A 85 -44.83 -16.03 22.43
C LEU A 85 -43.62 -15.59 23.23
N HIS A 86 -43.63 -14.37 23.75
CA HIS A 86 -42.51 -13.81 24.53
C HIS A 86 -43.04 -12.86 25.59
N ARG A 87 -42.23 -12.63 26.63
CA ARG A 87 -42.49 -11.75 27.78
C ARG A 87 -42.99 -10.32 27.47
N ASN A 88 -42.81 -9.82 26.24
CA ASN A 88 -43.22 -8.49 25.78
C ASN A 88 -44.31 -8.51 24.68
N GLY A 89 -44.89 -9.68 24.37
CA GLY A 89 -45.94 -9.88 23.36
C GLY A 89 -47.23 -10.45 23.95
N SER A 90 -48.23 -10.70 23.10
CA SER A 90 -49.50 -11.31 23.54
C SER A 90 -49.24 -12.69 24.13
N ASN A 91 -49.32 -12.83 25.46
CA ASN A 91 -49.22 -14.11 26.16
C ASN A 91 -50.50 -14.95 25.99
N ARG A 92 -51.07 -14.93 24.78
CA ARG A 92 -52.31 -15.62 24.46
C ARG A 92 -51.99 -17.09 24.19
N PRO A 93 -52.73 -18.02 24.79
CA PRO A 93 -52.63 -19.44 24.44
C PRO A 93 -52.82 -19.64 22.93
N VAL A 94 -51.97 -20.47 22.32
CA VAL A 94 -52.04 -20.80 20.90
C VAL A 94 -52.56 -22.23 20.76
N ARG A 95 -53.66 -22.39 20.03
CA ARG A 95 -54.21 -23.71 19.70
C ARG A 95 -53.33 -24.39 18.66
N ILE A 96 -52.96 -25.65 18.90
CA ILE A 96 -52.07 -26.43 18.04
C ILE A 96 -52.84 -27.55 17.37
N LEU A 97 -52.60 -27.70 16.06
CA LEU A 97 -53.12 -28.78 15.24
C LEU A 97 -52.06 -29.89 15.06
N SER A 98 -52.50 -31.10 14.74
CA SER A 98 -51.61 -32.23 14.48
C SER A 98 -50.68 -31.92 13.30
N GLY A 99 -49.37 -32.09 13.49
CA GLY A 99 -48.35 -31.70 12.51
C GLY A 99 -47.71 -30.33 12.75
N GLY A 100 -48.19 -29.56 13.73
CA GLY A 100 -47.57 -28.30 14.15
C GLY A 100 -46.15 -28.49 14.70
N GLU A 101 -45.36 -27.42 14.64
CA GLU A 101 -44.00 -27.37 15.19
C GLU A 101 -43.86 -26.24 16.19
N ILE A 102 -43.15 -26.48 17.28
CA ILE A 102 -42.80 -25.45 18.25
C ILE A 102 -41.30 -25.42 18.42
N GLN A 103 -40.72 -24.25 18.26
CA GLN A 103 -39.34 -24.01 18.61
C GLN A 103 -39.27 -23.41 20.01
N VAL A 104 -38.51 -24.07 20.87
CA VAL A 104 -38.30 -23.72 22.27
C VAL A 104 -36.78 -23.69 22.49
N GLY A 105 -36.22 -22.49 22.67
CA GLY A 105 -34.75 -22.32 22.63
C GLY A 105 -34.17 -22.69 21.26
N SER A 106 -33.26 -23.64 21.22
CA SER A 106 -32.67 -24.20 19.99
C SER A 106 -33.33 -25.50 19.53
N SER A 107 -34.31 -26.00 20.28
CA SER A 107 -34.97 -27.28 20.02
C SER A 107 -36.27 -27.09 19.23
N VAL A 108 -36.42 -27.80 18.11
CA VAL A 108 -37.66 -27.84 17.33
C VAL A 108 -38.43 -29.12 17.65
N ILE A 109 -39.64 -28.96 18.16
CA ILE A 109 -40.51 -30.03 18.63
C ILE A 109 -41.69 -30.15 17.65
N ARG A 110 -41.84 -31.30 17.02
CA ARG A 110 -42.99 -31.61 16.20
C ARG A 110 -44.05 -32.33 17.02
N LEU A 111 -45.30 -31.91 16.85
CA LEU A 111 -46.44 -32.43 17.58
C LEU A 111 -47.29 -33.32 16.68
N ARG A 112 -47.62 -34.51 17.17
CA ARG A 112 -48.62 -35.39 16.55
C ARG A 112 -49.73 -35.66 17.54
N ILE A 113 -50.94 -35.27 17.17
CA ILE A 113 -52.17 -35.58 17.90
C ILE A 113 -52.84 -36.73 17.15
N GLY A 114 -53.03 -37.86 17.81
CA GLY A 114 -53.54 -39.09 17.20
C GLY A 114 -54.55 -39.85 18.07
N GLN A 115 -55.24 -40.83 17.48
CA GLN A 115 -56.16 -41.76 18.15
C GLN A 115 -55.52 -43.15 18.27
N LEU A 116 -55.77 -43.85 19.38
CA LEU A 116 -55.22 -45.19 19.65
C LEU A 116 -55.62 -46.24 18.58
N SER A 117 -54.65 -46.89 17.96
CA SER A 117 -54.78 -48.27 17.47
C SER A 117 -54.31 -49.26 18.55
N GLU A 118 -54.91 -50.45 18.62
CA GLU A 118 -54.58 -51.47 19.64
C GLU A 118 -53.14 -52.01 19.52
N GLU A 119 -52.48 -51.82 18.36
CA GLU A 119 -51.10 -52.25 18.12
C GLU A 119 -50.03 -51.29 18.69
N GLU A 120 -50.37 -50.02 18.94
CA GLU A 120 -49.41 -49.02 19.46
C GLU A 120 -49.35 -48.96 21.00
N ALA A 121 -50.26 -49.68 21.69
CA ALA A 121 -50.37 -49.65 23.15
C ALA A 121 -49.27 -50.45 23.90
N GLN A 122 -48.43 -51.21 23.18
CA GLN A 122 -47.44 -52.13 23.76
C GLN A 122 -45.98 -51.66 23.65
N GLN A 123 -45.70 -50.50 23.05
CA GLN A 123 -44.34 -49.96 22.97
C GLN A 123 -44.04 -49.06 24.18
N LYS A 124 -43.24 -49.58 25.12
CA LYS A 124 -42.66 -48.79 26.22
C LYS A 124 -41.72 -47.69 25.66
N PRO A 125 -41.66 -46.51 26.30
CA PRO A 125 -40.72 -45.47 25.91
C PRO A 125 -39.29 -45.99 26.07
N LYS A 126 -38.46 -45.74 25.05
CA LYS A 126 -37.03 -46.05 25.10
C LYS A 126 -36.35 -44.92 25.87
N GLU A 127 -36.07 -45.14 27.15
CA GLU A 127 -35.14 -44.27 27.88
C GLU A 127 -33.75 -44.40 27.24
N PRO A 128 -33.06 -43.28 26.92
CA PRO A 128 -31.65 -43.37 26.58
C PRO A 128 -30.89 -43.79 27.84
N GLU A 129 -30.15 -44.91 27.75
CA GLU A 129 -29.18 -45.33 28.75
C GLU A 129 -28.25 -44.15 29.05
N ALA A 130 -28.30 -43.67 30.29
CA ALA A 130 -27.46 -42.61 30.77
C ALA A 130 -26.08 -43.17 31.10
N ASP A 131 -25.19 -43.18 30.10
CA ASP A 131 -23.75 -43.24 30.34
C ASP A 131 -23.17 -41.89 29.91
N TYR A 132 -23.03 -40.98 30.88
CA TYR A 132 -22.41 -39.68 30.68
C TYR A 132 -21.17 -39.58 31.57
N GLU A 133 -20.08 -40.20 31.11
CA GLU A 133 -18.77 -39.58 31.30
C GLU A 133 -18.81 -38.20 30.62
N SER A 134 -18.42 -37.17 31.36
CA SER A 134 -18.31 -35.80 30.86
C SER A 134 -17.17 -35.72 29.83
N HIS A 135 -17.46 -36.07 28.59
CA HIS A 135 -16.66 -35.63 27.46
C HIS A 135 -17.35 -34.40 26.88
N GLU A 136 -16.83 -33.23 27.26
CA GLU A 136 -17.00 -32.04 26.44
C GLU A 136 -16.47 -32.38 25.04
N LYS A 137 -17.37 -32.78 24.15
CA LYS A 137 -17.06 -32.89 22.72
C LYS A 137 -16.99 -31.48 22.17
N TYR A 138 -15.79 -30.93 22.17
CA TYR A 138 -15.47 -29.78 21.35
C TYR A 138 -15.64 -30.18 19.88
N ILE A 139 -16.69 -29.68 19.23
CA ILE A 139 -16.74 -29.66 17.76
C ILE A 139 -15.84 -28.50 17.34
N THR A 140 -14.53 -28.76 17.31
CA THR A 140 -13.54 -27.81 16.81
C THR A 140 -13.34 -28.06 15.32
N THR A 141 -13.68 -27.07 14.50
CA THR A 141 -13.20 -26.98 13.13
C THR A 141 -11.88 -26.22 13.13
N VAL A 142 -10.83 -26.85 12.63
CA VAL A 142 -9.57 -26.15 12.33
C VAL A 142 -9.86 -25.05 11.31
N HIS A 143 -9.21 -23.89 11.43
CA HIS A 143 -9.29 -22.89 10.37
C HIS A 143 -8.65 -23.48 9.10
N GLU A 144 -9.50 -24.00 8.22
CA GLU A 144 -9.08 -24.52 6.92
C GLU A 144 -9.03 -23.35 5.92
N PRO A 145 -8.08 -23.35 4.96
CA PRO A 145 -8.09 -22.39 3.86
C PRO A 145 -9.43 -22.42 3.14
N GLN A 146 -9.97 -21.27 2.71
CA GLN A 146 -11.30 -21.19 2.06
C GLN A 146 -11.50 -22.22 0.94
N ALA A 147 -10.45 -22.52 0.16
CA ALA A 147 -10.48 -23.52 -0.90
C ALA A 147 -10.85 -24.95 -0.45
N ALA A 148 -10.57 -25.31 0.81
CA ALA A 148 -10.94 -26.60 1.41
C ALA A 148 -12.40 -26.60 1.93
N LEU A 149 -12.87 -25.47 2.45
CA LEU A 149 -14.28 -25.25 2.84
C LEU A 149 -15.20 -25.31 1.62
N THR A 150 -14.83 -24.67 0.50
CA THR A 150 -15.57 -24.76 -0.77
C THR A 150 -15.73 -26.22 -1.19
N ARG A 151 -14.69 -27.05 -1.01
CA ARG A 151 -14.69 -28.49 -1.33
C ARG A 151 -15.55 -29.37 -0.41
N ARG A 152 -15.91 -28.92 0.79
CA ARG A 152 -16.83 -29.65 1.72
C ARG A 152 -18.29 -29.22 1.56
N VAL A 153 -18.53 -27.94 1.26
CA VAL A 153 -19.89 -27.38 1.08
C VAL A 153 -20.51 -27.81 -0.27
N THR A 154 -19.68 -28.20 -1.24
CA THR A 154 -20.05 -28.70 -2.58
C THR A 154 -21.01 -29.90 -2.63
N GLY A 155 -21.28 -30.57 -1.51
CA GLY A 155 -22.07 -31.81 -1.49
C GLY A 155 -23.58 -31.65 -1.60
N LYS A 156 -24.18 -30.47 -1.36
CA LYS A 156 -25.66 -30.37 -1.22
C LYS A 156 -26.36 -29.17 -1.88
N ASP A 157 -25.67 -28.09 -2.24
CA ASP A 157 -26.31 -26.96 -2.96
C ASP A 157 -25.37 -26.32 -4.00
N PRO A 158 -25.69 -26.37 -5.31
CA PRO A 158 -24.87 -25.75 -6.35
C PRO A 158 -24.76 -24.23 -6.22
N ARG A 159 -25.70 -23.54 -5.55
CA ARG A 159 -25.68 -22.08 -5.36
C ARG A 159 -24.67 -21.65 -4.29
N LEU A 160 -24.55 -22.41 -3.19
CA LEU A 160 -23.53 -22.18 -2.17
C LEU A 160 -22.12 -22.39 -2.71
N ARG A 161 -21.94 -23.34 -3.64
CA ARG A 161 -20.65 -23.56 -4.31
C ARG A 161 -20.18 -22.33 -5.09
N ILE A 162 -21.11 -21.65 -5.78
CA ILE A 162 -20.80 -20.44 -6.54
C ILE A 162 -20.42 -19.30 -5.57
N LEU A 163 -21.23 -19.05 -4.53
CA LEU A 163 -20.92 -18.02 -3.52
C LEU A 163 -19.55 -18.20 -2.85
N PHE A 164 -19.22 -19.42 -2.40
CA PHE A 164 -17.92 -19.70 -1.77
C PHE A 164 -16.76 -19.71 -2.78
N GLY A 165 -17.02 -20.11 -4.03
CA GLY A 165 -16.06 -20.02 -5.12
C GLY A 165 -15.67 -18.57 -5.39
N LEU A 166 -16.65 -17.68 -5.54
CA LEU A 166 -16.41 -16.24 -5.70
C LEU A 166 -15.70 -15.63 -4.51
N ALA A 167 -16.17 -15.90 -3.28
CA ALA A 167 -15.53 -15.32 -2.10
C ALA A 167 -14.04 -15.70 -2.03
N GLY A 168 -13.67 -16.92 -2.44
CA GLY A 168 -12.28 -17.35 -2.51
C GLY A 168 -11.49 -16.71 -3.66
N GLN A 169 -12.08 -16.56 -4.84
CA GLN A 169 -11.40 -16.03 -6.02
C GLN A 169 -11.30 -14.49 -6.01
N LEU A 170 -12.35 -13.78 -5.55
CA LEU A 170 -12.35 -12.31 -5.42
C LEU A 170 -11.30 -11.82 -4.41
N ASN A 171 -10.97 -12.62 -3.40
CA ASN A 171 -9.96 -12.25 -2.40
C ASN A 171 -8.51 -12.33 -2.90
N GLY A 172 -8.25 -13.08 -3.98
CA GLY A 172 -6.90 -13.28 -4.53
C GLY A 172 -6.50 -12.34 -5.67
N LEU A 173 -7.43 -11.52 -6.17
CA LEU A 173 -7.20 -10.65 -7.32
C LEU A 173 -6.86 -9.22 -6.86
N ASN A 174 -5.73 -8.71 -7.35
CA ASN A 174 -5.24 -7.36 -7.04
C ASN A 174 -5.45 -6.36 -8.19
N ARG A 175 -5.86 -6.83 -9.38
CA ARG A 175 -6.12 -6.00 -10.55
C ARG A 175 -7.61 -5.90 -10.82
N LEU A 176 -8.07 -4.68 -11.09
CA LEU A 176 -9.48 -4.40 -11.36
C LEU A 176 -9.99 -5.17 -12.59
N GLU A 177 -9.24 -5.24 -13.68
CA GLU A 177 -9.66 -5.92 -14.91
C GLU A 177 -9.93 -7.42 -14.70
N ASP A 178 -9.02 -8.12 -14.02
CA ASP A 178 -9.17 -9.54 -13.70
C ASP A 178 -10.39 -9.78 -12.79
N LEU A 179 -10.61 -8.86 -11.85
CA LEU A 179 -11.76 -8.88 -10.94
C LEU A 179 -13.07 -8.73 -11.73
N LEU A 180 -13.15 -7.77 -12.65
CA LEU A 180 -14.33 -7.50 -13.47
C LEU A 180 -14.68 -8.68 -14.37
N GLY A 181 -13.67 -9.28 -15.02
CA GLY A 181 -13.86 -10.49 -15.82
C GLY A 181 -14.45 -11.64 -15.00
N LEU A 182 -13.91 -11.85 -13.81
CA LEU A 182 -14.39 -12.88 -12.89
C LEU A 182 -15.83 -12.61 -12.42
N ILE A 183 -16.16 -11.37 -12.02
CA ILE A 183 -17.50 -10.97 -11.55
C ILE A 183 -18.55 -11.27 -12.62
N VAL A 184 -18.26 -10.94 -13.87
CA VAL A 184 -19.18 -11.16 -15.01
C VAL A 184 -19.42 -12.65 -15.21
N GLN A 185 -18.36 -13.45 -15.30
CA GLN A 185 -18.45 -14.90 -15.50
C GLN A 185 -19.27 -15.54 -14.38
N ALA A 186 -18.91 -15.22 -13.14
CA ALA A 186 -19.59 -15.64 -11.94
C ALA A 186 -21.08 -15.29 -11.92
N THR A 187 -21.45 -14.09 -12.38
CA THR A 187 -22.84 -13.64 -12.41
C THR A 187 -23.65 -14.48 -13.41
N PHE A 188 -23.14 -14.71 -14.62
CA PHE A 188 -23.85 -15.51 -15.61
C PHE A 188 -23.92 -17.00 -15.26
N GLU A 189 -22.92 -17.53 -14.55
CA GLU A 189 -22.96 -18.88 -13.98
C GLU A 189 -23.98 -19.01 -12.84
N ALA A 190 -24.08 -18.00 -11.96
CA ALA A 190 -25.03 -17.96 -10.85
C ALA A 190 -26.48 -17.80 -11.32
N PHE A 191 -26.69 -17.03 -12.39
CA PHE A 191 -28.01 -16.69 -12.92
C PHE A 191 -28.12 -17.10 -14.40
N PRO A 192 -28.38 -18.39 -14.71
CA PRO A 192 -28.48 -18.90 -16.08
C PRO A 192 -29.58 -18.26 -16.93
N THR A 193 -30.48 -17.50 -16.33
CA THR A 193 -31.59 -16.81 -17.01
C THR A 193 -31.24 -15.35 -17.38
N ALA A 194 -30.13 -14.81 -16.86
CA ALA A 194 -29.73 -13.43 -17.10
C ALA A 194 -29.05 -13.26 -18.48
N ASP A 195 -29.63 -12.44 -19.34
CA ASP A 195 -29.12 -12.13 -20.67
C ASP A 195 -28.17 -10.92 -20.66
N PHE A 196 -28.33 -10.04 -19.66
CA PHE A 196 -27.57 -8.82 -19.51
C PHE A 196 -27.13 -8.61 -18.06
N PHE A 197 -25.97 -7.99 -17.91
CA PHE A 197 -25.37 -7.59 -16.65
C PHE A 197 -24.79 -6.17 -16.76
N SER A 198 -24.97 -5.35 -15.73
CA SER A 198 -24.28 -4.08 -15.62
C SER A 198 -23.95 -3.70 -14.17
N ILE A 199 -22.85 -2.96 -14.01
CA ILE A 199 -22.54 -2.21 -12.80
C ILE A 199 -22.56 -0.73 -13.14
N ASN A 200 -23.27 0.04 -12.32
CA ASN A 200 -23.28 1.50 -12.38
C ASN A 200 -22.68 2.02 -11.08
N LEU A 201 -21.61 2.80 -11.15
CA LEU A 201 -21.00 3.41 -9.97
C LEU A 201 -21.64 4.76 -9.69
N LEU A 202 -21.72 5.11 -8.41
CA LEU A 202 -22.25 6.38 -7.95
C LEU A 202 -21.12 7.42 -7.92
N GLU A 203 -21.28 8.50 -8.70
CA GLU A 203 -20.42 9.69 -8.71
C GLU A 203 -21.21 10.93 -8.27
N ASP A 204 -20.54 12.07 -8.08
CA ASP A 204 -21.16 13.34 -7.64
C ASP A 204 -22.32 13.81 -8.54
N ASN A 205 -22.27 13.45 -9.84
CA ASN A 205 -23.29 13.78 -10.84
C ASN A 205 -24.33 12.66 -11.05
N GLY A 206 -24.42 11.69 -10.14
CA GLY A 206 -25.36 10.56 -10.20
C GLY A 206 -24.71 9.25 -10.67
N LEU A 207 -25.55 8.28 -11.04
CA LEU A 207 -25.08 6.96 -11.49
C LEU A 207 -24.47 7.03 -12.88
N ARG A 208 -23.24 6.53 -13.02
CA ARG A 208 -22.57 6.34 -14.31
C ARG A 208 -22.39 4.86 -14.62
N PRO A 209 -22.64 4.43 -15.87
CA PRO A 209 -22.28 3.08 -16.30
C PRO A 209 -20.78 2.88 -16.12
N PHE A 210 -20.42 1.85 -15.37
CA PHE A 210 -19.03 1.47 -15.12
C PHE A 210 -18.64 0.26 -15.97
N MET A 211 -19.53 -0.74 -16.04
CA MET A 211 -19.36 -1.87 -16.96
C MET A 211 -20.71 -2.43 -17.39
N SER A 212 -20.75 -3.03 -18.57
CA SER A 212 -21.91 -3.83 -19.00
C SER A 212 -21.50 -4.99 -19.88
N ARG A 213 -22.24 -6.09 -19.81
CA ARG A 213 -21.99 -7.28 -20.63
C ARG A 213 -23.31 -7.94 -21.03
N VAL A 214 -23.37 -8.37 -22.29
CA VAL A 214 -24.46 -9.24 -22.81
C VAL A 214 -23.92 -10.66 -22.89
N ARG A 215 -24.73 -11.65 -22.50
CA ARG A 215 -24.38 -13.07 -22.57
C ARG A 215 -24.04 -13.48 -24.01
N GLY A 216 -22.86 -14.07 -24.21
CA GLY A 216 -22.41 -14.55 -25.52
C GLY A 216 -21.75 -13.50 -26.43
N ALA A 217 -21.65 -12.24 -26.00
CA ALA A 217 -20.87 -11.22 -26.69
C ALA A 217 -19.41 -11.23 -26.21
N LEU A 218 -18.45 -11.24 -27.15
CA LEU A 218 -17.01 -11.27 -26.86
C LEU A 218 -16.44 -9.91 -26.41
N GLU A 219 -17.09 -8.78 -26.75
CA GLU A 219 -16.61 -7.41 -26.47
C GLU A 219 -17.52 -6.61 -25.51
N GLU A 220 -16.95 -5.60 -24.86
CA GLU A 220 -17.70 -4.55 -24.16
C GLU A 220 -18.51 -3.76 -25.18
N THR A 221 -19.84 -3.86 -25.12
CA THR A 221 -20.70 -3.08 -26.00
C THR A 221 -20.95 -1.73 -25.34
N ASN A 222 -20.37 -0.66 -25.89
CA ASN A 222 -20.73 0.75 -25.60
C ASN A 222 -22.16 1.11 -26.05
N ALA A 223 -23.02 0.12 -26.30
CA ALA A 223 -24.38 0.33 -26.72
C ALA A 223 -25.22 0.73 -25.49
N PRO A 224 -26.06 1.77 -25.58
CA PRO A 224 -26.98 2.13 -24.51
C PRO A 224 -28.02 1.02 -24.37
N SER A 225 -27.74 0.02 -23.53
CA SER A 225 -28.77 -0.89 -23.05
C SER A 225 -29.77 -0.04 -22.27
N ILE A 226 -31.05 -0.18 -22.57
CA ILE A 226 -32.08 0.67 -22.03
C ILE A 226 -32.34 0.26 -20.57
N ILE A 227 -31.50 0.74 -19.65
CA ILE A 227 -31.64 0.52 -18.22
C ILE A 227 -32.62 1.55 -17.67
N SER A 228 -33.59 1.12 -16.87
CA SER A 228 -34.51 2.04 -16.20
C SER A 228 -33.77 2.86 -15.16
N GLN A 229 -33.48 4.12 -15.47
CA GLN A 229 -32.87 5.05 -14.52
C GLN A 229 -33.70 5.21 -13.25
N SER A 230 -35.04 5.14 -13.34
CA SER A 230 -35.91 5.21 -12.16
C SER A 230 -35.78 3.99 -11.24
N LEU A 231 -35.57 2.79 -11.78
CA LEU A 231 -35.30 1.60 -10.95
C LEU A 231 -33.93 1.69 -10.26
N LEU A 232 -32.88 2.07 -11.00
CA LEU A 232 -31.56 2.22 -10.40
C LEU A 232 -31.53 3.32 -9.34
N GLN A 233 -32.17 4.46 -9.61
CA GLN A 233 -32.27 5.57 -8.67
C GLN A 233 -33.06 5.20 -7.42
N ARG A 234 -34.14 4.42 -7.56
CA ARG A 234 -34.86 3.87 -6.42
C ARG A 234 -33.97 2.98 -5.56
N VAL A 235 -33.15 2.11 -6.14
CA VAL A 235 -32.21 1.26 -5.38
C VAL A 235 -31.16 2.10 -4.65
N VAL A 236 -30.70 3.20 -5.24
CA VAL A 236 -29.78 4.14 -4.56
C VAL A 236 -30.46 4.82 -3.38
N GLU A 237 -31.69 5.28 -3.55
CA GLU A 237 -32.47 5.99 -2.52
C GLU A 237 -32.89 5.08 -1.37
N THR A 238 -33.40 3.87 -1.66
CA THR A 238 -33.90 2.94 -0.63
C THR A 238 -32.81 2.05 -0.05
N ARG A 239 -31.72 1.82 -0.80
CA ARG A 239 -30.68 0.81 -0.49
C ARG A 239 -31.26 -0.60 -0.35
N GLU A 240 -32.36 -0.89 -1.01
CA GLU A 240 -33.00 -2.21 -1.03
C GLU A 240 -32.80 -2.86 -2.38
N ALA A 241 -32.62 -4.19 -2.39
CA ALA A 241 -32.62 -4.96 -3.62
C ALA A 241 -34.04 -5.05 -4.19
N VAL A 242 -34.19 -4.81 -5.48
CA VAL A 242 -35.48 -4.77 -6.19
C VAL A 242 -35.53 -5.88 -7.24
N LEU A 243 -36.61 -6.66 -7.21
CA LEU A 243 -37.00 -7.56 -8.28
C LEU A 243 -38.20 -6.96 -9.01
N PHE A 244 -38.06 -6.71 -10.30
CA PHE A 244 -39.13 -6.28 -11.17
C PHE A 244 -39.51 -7.43 -12.11
N VAL A 245 -40.81 -7.72 -12.20
CA VAL A 245 -41.39 -8.69 -13.15
C VAL A 245 -42.51 -7.99 -13.89
N ARG A 246 -42.53 -8.09 -15.22
CA ARG A 246 -43.57 -7.49 -16.05
C ARG A 246 -44.87 -8.27 -15.91
N ASP A 247 -45.73 -7.84 -14.99
CA ASP A 247 -47.08 -8.38 -14.83
C ASP A 247 -48.09 -7.60 -15.68
N GLY A 248 -49.08 -8.29 -16.24
CA GLY A 248 -49.95 -7.80 -17.32
C GLY A 248 -50.93 -6.66 -16.97
N MET A 249 -50.82 -6.03 -15.79
CA MET A 249 -51.80 -5.04 -15.32
C MET A 249 -51.15 -3.84 -14.62
N SER A 250 -51.38 -2.66 -15.22
CA SER A 250 -51.49 -1.32 -14.60
C SER A 250 -50.38 -0.82 -13.64
N GLY A 251 -49.64 0.19 -14.09
CA GLY A 251 -48.86 1.11 -13.25
C GLY A 251 -47.86 1.91 -14.11
N ASP A 252 -47.65 3.19 -13.80
CA ASP A 252 -46.73 4.10 -14.51
C ASP A 252 -45.34 3.45 -14.74
N LEU A 253 -45.13 2.90 -15.93
CA LEU A 253 -43.89 2.27 -16.34
C LEU A 253 -43.07 3.26 -17.16
N SER A 254 -41.81 3.48 -16.76
CA SER A 254 -40.83 4.26 -17.51
C SER A 254 -40.66 3.70 -18.93
N LYS A 255 -40.84 4.55 -19.96
CA LYS A 255 -40.72 4.24 -21.41
C LYS A 255 -39.52 3.34 -21.76
N SER A 256 -38.42 3.51 -21.03
CA SER A 256 -37.19 2.74 -21.14
C SER A 256 -37.38 1.21 -21.03
N ILE A 257 -38.18 0.71 -20.08
CA ILE A 257 -38.39 -0.75 -19.89
C ILE A 257 -39.22 -1.34 -21.05
N LEU A 258 -40.14 -0.55 -21.60
CA LEU A 258 -41.00 -0.93 -22.71
C LEU A 258 -40.24 -0.97 -24.05
N GLU A 259 -39.26 -0.07 -24.23
CA GLU A 259 -38.40 -0.02 -25.42
C GLU A 259 -37.31 -1.10 -25.43
N GLY A 260 -36.87 -1.60 -24.26
CA GLY A 260 -35.79 -2.61 -24.13
C GLY A 260 -36.19 -4.09 -24.19
N GLN A 261 -37.48 -4.43 -24.35
CA GLN A 261 -37.99 -5.82 -24.28
C GLN A 261 -37.59 -6.59 -23.01
N ILE A 262 -37.39 -5.91 -21.89
CA ILE A 262 -37.03 -6.54 -20.61
C ILE A 262 -38.28 -7.20 -20.00
N TYR A 263 -38.20 -8.48 -19.65
CA TYR A 263 -39.30 -9.24 -19.06
C TYR A 263 -39.24 -9.30 -17.53
N ALA A 264 -38.04 -9.48 -16.98
CA ALA A 264 -37.76 -9.34 -15.56
C ALA A 264 -36.35 -8.78 -15.34
N CYS A 265 -36.14 -8.03 -14.25
CA CYS A 265 -34.82 -7.55 -13.85
C CYS A 265 -34.63 -7.57 -12.33
N MET A 266 -33.38 -7.74 -11.92
CA MET A 266 -32.94 -7.58 -10.54
C MET A 266 -31.93 -6.45 -10.46
N ALA A 267 -32.09 -5.60 -9.46
CA ALA A 267 -31.13 -4.54 -9.14
C ALA A 267 -30.82 -4.60 -7.65
N ALA A 268 -29.54 -4.61 -7.30
CA ALA A 268 -29.06 -4.66 -5.93
C ALA A 268 -28.02 -3.56 -5.67
N PRO A 269 -28.06 -2.94 -4.50
CA PRO A 269 -27.08 -1.92 -4.15
C PRO A 269 -25.72 -2.55 -3.89
N LEU A 270 -24.66 -1.92 -4.41
CA LEU A 270 -23.26 -2.27 -4.11
C LEU A 270 -22.84 -1.52 -2.84
N VAL A 271 -23.20 -2.08 -1.68
CA VAL A 271 -22.87 -1.48 -0.38
C VAL A 271 -21.52 -1.99 0.09
N GLY A 272 -20.52 -1.12 0.10
CA GLY A 272 -19.21 -1.39 0.69
C GLY A 272 -19.20 -1.21 2.22
N GLN A 273 -18.01 -1.24 2.82
CA GLN A 273 -17.85 -0.96 4.26
C GLN A 273 -18.13 0.50 4.60
N ARG A 274 -17.77 1.43 3.72
CA ARG A 274 -17.80 2.88 4.02
C ARG A 274 -18.91 3.64 3.31
N SER A 275 -19.37 3.16 2.16
CA SER A 275 -20.35 3.86 1.34
C SER A 275 -21.08 2.95 0.35
N LEU A 276 -22.16 3.49 -0.23
CA LEU A 276 -22.80 2.90 -1.40
C LEU A 276 -21.93 3.22 -2.63
N LEU A 277 -21.35 2.20 -3.24
CA LEU A 277 -20.47 2.34 -4.41
C LEU A 277 -21.27 2.52 -5.69
N GLY A 278 -22.49 1.95 -5.75
CA GLY A 278 -23.26 1.89 -6.99
C GLY A 278 -24.40 0.90 -6.94
N VAL A 279 -24.85 0.48 -8.12
CA VAL A 279 -25.93 -0.51 -8.31
C VAL A 279 -25.48 -1.55 -9.32
N MET A 280 -25.67 -2.82 -8.95
CA MET A 280 -25.50 -3.97 -9.83
C MET A 280 -26.86 -4.39 -10.36
N HIS A 281 -26.93 -4.68 -11.65
CA HIS A 281 -28.17 -4.95 -12.36
C HIS A 281 -28.02 -6.16 -13.28
N VAL A 282 -29.05 -7.00 -13.32
CA VAL A 282 -29.20 -8.07 -14.31
C VAL A 282 -30.62 -8.07 -14.86
N ASP A 283 -30.76 -8.38 -16.14
CA ASP A 283 -32.07 -8.54 -16.77
C ASP A 283 -32.17 -9.81 -17.64
N THR A 284 -33.41 -10.21 -17.91
CA THR A 284 -33.76 -11.26 -18.87
C THR A 284 -34.77 -10.73 -19.87
N ARG A 285 -34.61 -11.16 -21.12
CA ARG A 285 -35.50 -10.84 -22.24
C ARG A 285 -36.41 -12.01 -22.63
N ASP A 286 -36.20 -13.19 -22.02
CA ASP A 286 -37.05 -14.36 -22.22
C ASP A 286 -38.22 -14.38 -21.23
N SER A 287 -39.42 -14.70 -21.72
CA SER A 287 -40.64 -14.85 -20.92
C SER A 287 -40.76 -16.20 -20.22
N LYS A 288 -39.91 -17.17 -20.57
CA LYS A 288 -39.99 -18.56 -20.05
C LYS A 288 -39.30 -18.79 -18.71
N SER A 289 -38.41 -17.90 -18.29
CA SER A 289 -37.67 -18.04 -17.03
C SER A 289 -37.66 -16.75 -16.23
N LEU A 290 -38.33 -16.76 -15.09
CA LEU A 290 -38.43 -15.61 -14.19
C LEU A 290 -37.44 -15.74 -13.02
N PHE A 291 -36.94 -14.61 -12.54
CA PHE A 291 -36.20 -14.54 -11.29
C PHE A 291 -37.14 -14.73 -10.10
N SER A 292 -36.71 -15.51 -9.11
CA SER A 292 -37.44 -15.76 -7.86
C SER A 292 -36.93 -14.85 -6.73
N ARG A 293 -37.65 -14.80 -5.61
CA ARG A 293 -37.19 -14.11 -4.40
C ARG A 293 -35.87 -14.68 -3.86
N GLN A 294 -35.66 -15.99 -4.00
CA GLN A 294 -34.41 -16.63 -3.61
C GLN A 294 -33.24 -16.19 -4.51
N ASP A 295 -33.51 -15.91 -5.79
CA ASP A 295 -32.49 -15.39 -6.71
C ASP A 295 -32.15 -13.94 -6.35
N LEU A 296 -33.13 -13.13 -5.91
CA LEU A 296 -32.88 -11.78 -5.39
C LEU A 296 -32.03 -11.80 -4.11
N ASP A 297 -32.31 -12.72 -3.17
CA ASP A 297 -31.52 -12.88 -1.95
C ASP A 297 -30.06 -13.27 -2.28
N LEU A 298 -29.89 -14.24 -3.19
CA LEU A 298 -28.56 -14.65 -3.69
C LEU A 298 -27.84 -13.50 -4.41
N PHE A 299 -28.57 -12.75 -5.24
CA PHE A 299 -28.05 -11.60 -5.98
C PHE A 299 -27.60 -10.47 -5.05
N SER A 300 -28.32 -10.23 -3.96
CA SER A 300 -27.93 -9.24 -2.95
C SER A 300 -26.65 -9.62 -2.21
N VAL A 301 -26.49 -10.90 -1.85
CA VAL A 301 -25.22 -11.40 -1.26
C VAL A 301 -24.07 -11.28 -2.26
N PHE A 302 -24.32 -11.62 -3.52
CA PHE A 302 -23.34 -11.49 -4.58
C PHE A 302 -22.90 -10.03 -4.79
N ALA A 303 -23.87 -9.11 -4.90
CA ALA A 303 -23.63 -7.67 -5.01
C ALA A 303 -22.81 -7.14 -3.82
N SER A 304 -23.06 -7.63 -2.61
CA SER A 304 -22.28 -7.25 -1.43
C SER A 304 -20.81 -7.69 -1.55
N ASN A 305 -20.55 -8.95 -1.95
CA ASN A 305 -19.18 -9.44 -2.16
C ASN A 305 -18.45 -8.67 -3.28
N VAL A 306 -19.16 -8.38 -4.37
CA VAL A 306 -18.64 -7.55 -5.47
C VAL A 306 -18.30 -6.15 -4.96
N ALA A 307 -19.16 -5.53 -4.16
CA ALA A 307 -18.93 -4.22 -3.58
C ALA A 307 -17.65 -4.20 -2.72
N PHE A 308 -17.47 -5.18 -1.83
CA PHE A 308 -16.27 -5.29 -1.01
C PHE A 308 -15.00 -5.47 -1.85
N ALA A 309 -15.05 -6.29 -2.89
CA ALA A 309 -13.91 -6.50 -3.76
C ALA A 309 -13.54 -5.24 -4.54
N LEU A 310 -14.52 -4.56 -5.14
CA LEU A 310 -14.32 -3.29 -5.86
C LEU A 310 -13.76 -2.19 -4.95
N GLU A 311 -14.32 -2.04 -3.74
CA GLU A 311 -13.83 -1.06 -2.75
C GLU A 311 -12.40 -1.38 -2.32
N ARG A 312 -12.08 -2.65 -2.05
CA ARG A 312 -10.74 -3.07 -1.66
C ARG A 312 -9.72 -2.80 -2.77
N THR A 313 -10.02 -3.18 -4.01
CA THR A 313 -9.12 -2.95 -5.16
C THR A 313 -8.87 -1.46 -5.34
N ARG A 314 -9.93 -0.64 -5.34
CA ARG A 314 -9.80 0.81 -5.46
C ARG A 314 -9.02 1.45 -4.31
N LEU A 315 -9.25 1.01 -3.07
CA LEU A 315 -8.47 1.48 -1.92
C LEU A 315 -7.00 1.11 -2.07
N THR A 316 -6.71 -0.09 -2.56
CA THR A 316 -5.34 -0.57 -2.78
C THR A 316 -4.65 0.24 -3.88
N GLU A 317 -5.32 0.47 -5.00
CA GLU A 317 -4.84 1.34 -6.10
C GLU A 317 -4.57 2.77 -5.60
N ASN A 318 -5.51 3.37 -4.86
CA ASN A 318 -5.33 4.70 -4.28
C ASN A 318 -4.11 4.77 -3.33
N ILE A 319 -3.86 3.72 -2.54
CA ILE A 319 -2.69 3.65 -1.66
C ILE A 319 -1.40 3.62 -2.50
N TYR A 320 -1.36 2.81 -3.57
CA TYR A 320 -0.21 2.75 -4.47
C TYR A 320 0.03 4.09 -5.18
N GLU A 321 -1.01 4.72 -5.74
CA GLU A 321 -0.91 6.02 -6.40
C GLU A 321 -0.44 7.12 -5.44
N MET A 322 -0.97 7.14 -4.21
CA MET A 322 -0.56 8.09 -3.19
C MET A 322 0.89 7.86 -2.77
N PHE A 323 1.32 6.60 -2.65
CA PHE A 323 2.71 6.26 -2.32
C PHE A 323 3.68 6.66 -3.44
N GLU A 324 3.38 6.33 -4.69
CA GLU A 324 4.17 6.75 -5.87
C GLU A 324 4.25 8.28 -5.96
N GLY A 325 3.11 8.98 -5.77
CA GLY A 325 3.08 10.43 -5.74
C GLY A 325 3.95 11.04 -4.62
N PHE A 326 3.97 10.41 -3.44
CA PHE A 326 4.84 10.82 -2.33
C PHE A 326 6.33 10.60 -2.63
N VAL A 327 6.69 9.47 -3.22
CA VAL A 327 8.07 9.19 -3.66
C VAL A 327 8.51 10.23 -4.68
N GLN A 328 7.71 10.48 -5.72
CA GLN A 328 8.05 11.46 -6.75
C GLN A 328 8.19 12.88 -6.20
N ALA A 329 7.28 13.29 -5.31
CA ALA A 329 7.36 14.59 -4.65
C ALA A 329 8.62 14.71 -3.79
N SER A 330 9.01 13.64 -3.10
CA SER A 330 10.22 13.58 -2.28
C SER A 330 11.49 13.73 -3.13
N VAL A 331 11.59 12.98 -4.23
CA VAL A 331 12.68 13.10 -5.20
C VAL A 331 12.76 14.53 -5.73
N SER A 332 11.65 15.06 -6.23
CA SER A 332 11.58 16.42 -6.79
C SER A 332 12.01 17.50 -5.78
N ALA A 333 11.69 17.33 -4.49
CA ALA A 333 12.06 18.27 -3.44
C ALA A 333 13.57 18.26 -3.13
N ILE A 334 14.23 17.10 -3.18
CA ILE A 334 15.68 17.00 -3.03
C ILE A 334 16.39 17.60 -4.23
N GLU A 335 15.92 17.26 -5.44
CA GLU A 335 16.51 17.76 -6.69
C GLU A 335 16.37 19.29 -6.84
N ALA A 336 15.32 19.88 -6.27
CA ALA A 336 15.18 21.34 -6.20
C ALA A 336 16.25 22.04 -5.33
N ARG A 337 16.82 21.33 -4.34
CA ARG A 337 17.91 21.85 -3.48
C ARG A 337 19.30 21.60 -4.05
N ASP A 338 19.45 20.57 -4.85
CA ASP A 338 20.70 20.21 -5.51
C ASP A 338 20.50 20.24 -7.03
N PRO A 339 20.76 21.39 -7.69
CA PRO A 339 20.60 21.53 -9.13
C PRO A 339 21.35 20.47 -9.94
N THR A 340 22.33 19.79 -9.34
CA THR A 340 23.13 18.75 -9.99
C THR A 340 22.46 17.37 -10.03
N THR A 341 21.26 17.26 -9.46
CA THR A 341 20.53 16.00 -9.35
C THR A 341 19.24 15.99 -10.17
N ALA A 342 18.96 17.01 -10.99
CA ALA A 342 17.72 17.06 -11.76
C ALA A 342 17.58 15.82 -12.70
N GLY A 343 16.57 15.00 -12.43
CA GLY A 343 16.31 13.72 -13.12
C GLY A 343 17.39 12.66 -12.92
N HIS A 344 18.36 12.86 -12.01
CA HIS A 344 19.42 11.90 -11.70
C HIS A 344 18.83 10.63 -11.10
N SER A 345 17.96 10.79 -10.11
CA SER A 345 17.37 9.66 -9.38
C SER A 345 16.58 8.73 -10.30
N GLU A 346 15.85 9.29 -11.26
CA GLU A 346 15.12 8.53 -12.28
C GLU A 346 16.04 7.80 -13.27
N ARG A 347 17.12 8.45 -13.71
CA ARG A 347 18.12 7.81 -14.59
C ARG A 347 18.84 6.68 -13.88
N VAL A 348 19.28 6.89 -12.65
CA VAL A 348 19.92 5.85 -11.82
C VAL A 348 18.97 4.68 -11.59
N ALA A 349 17.70 4.92 -11.29
CA ALA A 349 16.69 3.86 -11.17
C ALA A 349 16.52 3.08 -12.49
N THR A 350 16.47 3.78 -13.62
CA THR A 350 16.38 3.16 -14.94
C THR A 350 17.62 2.31 -15.24
N TYR A 351 18.82 2.82 -14.99
CA TYR A 351 20.08 2.11 -15.24
C TYR A 351 20.21 0.88 -14.34
N SER A 352 19.82 1.00 -13.08
CA SER A 352 19.81 -0.10 -12.11
C SER A 352 18.85 -1.22 -12.53
N LEU A 353 17.63 -0.86 -12.94
CA LEU A 353 16.65 -1.82 -13.44
C LEU A 353 17.13 -2.52 -14.71
N ARG A 354 17.67 -1.79 -15.68
CA ARG A 354 18.23 -2.39 -16.90
C ARG A 354 19.37 -3.35 -16.59
N LEU A 355 20.26 -3.00 -15.68
CA LEU A 355 21.33 -3.90 -15.26
C LEU A 355 20.77 -5.18 -14.60
N ALA A 356 19.77 -5.05 -13.72
CA ALA A 356 19.12 -6.21 -13.11
C ALA A 356 18.38 -7.10 -14.13
N GLU A 357 17.71 -6.50 -15.12
CA GLU A 357 17.06 -7.23 -16.22
C GLU A 357 18.07 -8.00 -17.08
N VAL A 358 19.23 -7.40 -17.40
CA VAL A 358 20.29 -8.08 -18.15
C VAL A 358 20.91 -9.21 -17.32
N VAL A 359 21.08 -9.02 -16.00
CA VAL A 359 21.51 -10.08 -15.09
C VAL A 359 20.54 -11.27 -15.11
N ASN A 360 19.22 -11.04 -15.18
CA ASN A 360 18.24 -12.13 -15.31
C ASN A 360 18.32 -12.88 -16.65
N GLN A 361 18.86 -12.26 -17.68
CA GLN A 361 18.89 -12.81 -19.04
C GLN A 361 20.24 -13.46 -19.40
N THR A 362 21.31 -13.12 -18.68
CA THR A 362 22.66 -13.60 -18.97
C THR A 362 22.86 -15.06 -18.57
N THR A 363 23.70 -15.76 -19.31
CA THR A 363 24.12 -17.14 -19.02
C THR A 363 25.55 -17.22 -18.46
N ALA A 364 26.12 -16.07 -18.09
CA ALA A 364 27.43 -16.03 -17.47
C ALA A 364 27.43 -16.79 -16.14
N ALA A 365 28.44 -17.65 -15.92
CA ALA A 365 28.52 -18.51 -14.74
C ALA A 365 28.47 -17.75 -13.40
N SER A 366 28.95 -16.51 -13.36
CA SER A 366 28.89 -15.63 -12.18
C SER A 366 27.46 -15.22 -11.78
N PHE A 367 26.51 -15.28 -12.71
CA PHE A 367 25.12 -14.83 -12.52
C PHE A 367 24.07 -15.94 -12.75
N GLU A 368 24.47 -17.12 -13.23
CA GLU A 368 23.57 -18.25 -13.51
C GLU A 368 22.62 -18.67 -12.35
N PRO A 369 23.00 -18.63 -11.06
CA PRO A 369 22.08 -18.96 -9.98
C PRO A 369 21.19 -17.79 -9.53
N ILE A 370 21.32 -16.61 -10.14
CA ILE A 370 20.72 -15.36 -9.67
C ILE A 370 19.57 -14.96 -10.59
N HIS A 371 18.39 -14.83 -10.02
CA HIS A 371 17.22 -14.33 -10.73
C HIS A 371 16.42 -13.39 -9.82
N PHE A 372 16.31 -12.13 -10.22
CA PHE A 372 15.50 -11.12 -9.56
C PHE A 372 14.01 -11.35 -9.82
N THR A 373 13.21 -11.36 -8.76
CA THR A 373 11.75 -11.35 -8.86
C THR A 373 11.24 -9.94 -9.18
N ASP A 374 10.01 -9.81 -9.68
CA ASP A 374 9.37 -8.51 -9.91
C ASP A 374 9.32 -7.65 -8.65
N GLU A 375 9.15 -8.29 -7.49
CA GLU A 375 9.19 -7.65 -6.17
C GLU A 375 10.59 -7.07 -5.88
N GLN A 376 11.65 -7.83 -6.14
CA GLN A 376 13.04 -7.37 -5.94
C GLN A 376 13.44 -6.26 -6.92
N LEU A 377 12.91 -6.28 -8.14
CA LEU A 377 13.08 -5.18 -9.11
C LEU A 377 12.35 -3.93 -8.62
N THR A 378 11.13 -4.07 -8.10
CA THR A 378 10.36 -2.98 -7.50
C THR A 378 11.10 -2.38 -6.30
N GLU A 379 11.64 -3.23 -5.43
CA GLU A 379 12.47 -2.84 -4.29
C GLU A 379 13.72 -2.07 -4.73
N LEU A 380 14.46 -2.59 -5.72
CA LEU A 380 15.63 -1.92 -6.29
C LEU A 380 15.28 -0.54 -6.87
N ARG A 381 14.16 -0.44 -7.60
CA ARG A 381 13.70 0.84 -8.19
C ARG A 381 13.40 1.88 -7.12
N TYR A 382 12.67 1.54 -6.05
CA TYR A 382 12.41 2.49 -4.97
C TYR A 382 13.68 2.87 -4.22
N ALA A 383 14.58 1.91 -3.96
CA ALA A 383 15.88 2.20 -3.37
C ALA A 383 16.71 3.14 -4.24
N ALA A 384 16.70 2.96 -5.55
CA ALA A 384 17.39 3.82 -6.50
C ALA A 384 16.77 5.22 -6.61
N LEU A 385 15.45 5.36 -6.54
CA LEU A 385 14.80 6.67 -6.52
C LEU A 385 15.11 7.45 -5.23
N LEU A 386 15.22 6.75 -4.10
CA LEU A 386 15.34 7.37 -2.77
C LEU A 386 16.76 7.33 -2.19
N HIS A 387 17.76 6.85 -2.94
CA HIS A 387 19.13 6.65 -2.44
C HIS A 387 19.73 7.93 -1.85
N ASP A 388 19.42 9.07 -2.45
CA ASP A 388 19.92 10.40 -2.12
C ASP A 388 18.98 11.21 -1.19
N PHE A 389 17.91 10.61 -0.66
CA PHE A 389 16.91 11.32 0.16
C PHE A 389 17.53 12.02 1.38
N GLY A 390 18.58 11.45 1.96
CA GLY A 390 19.31 11.99 3.10
C GLY A 390 20.09 13.27 2.81
N LYS A 391 20.24 13.70 1.55
CA LYS A 391 20.78 15.04 1.23
C LYS A 391 19.95 16.16 1.87
N VAL A 392 18.71 15.88 2.28
CA VAL A 392 17.88 16.82 3.04
C VAL A 392 18.53 17.32 4.33
N GLY A 393 19.35 16.51 5.01
CA GLY A 393 20.00 16.93 6.25
C GLY A 393 21.45 17.40 6.08
N VAL A 394 21.96 17.47 4.84
CA VAL A 394 23.25 18.10 4.55
C VAL A 394 23.08 19.63 4.55
N ARG A 395 24.04 20.34 5.15
CA ARG A 395 24.03 21.81 5.17
C ARG A 395 24.07 22.38 3.75
N GLU A 396 23.25 23.40 3.51
CA GLU A 396 23.17 24.06 2.19
C GLU A 396 24.52 24.64 1.74
N SER A 397 25.29 25.20 2.67
CA SER A 397 26.63 25.74 2.40
C SER A 397 27.64 24.69 1.95
N VAL A 398 27.38 23.40 2.24
CA VAL A 398 28.21 22.25 1.83
C VAL A 398 27.65 21.66 0.54
N LEU A 399 26.34 21.45 0.47
CA LEU A 399 25.65 20.87 -0.69
C LEU A 399 25.84 21.72 -1.94
N MET A 400 25.70 23.05 -1.81
CA MET A 400 25.90 24.00 -2.89
C MET A 400 27.35 24.51 -2.95
N LYS A 401 28.29 23.92 -2.19
CA LYS A 401 29.68 24.41 -2.14
C LYS A 401 30.34 24.16 -3.46
N ALA A 402 30.28 25.21 -4.23
CA ALA A 402 30.70 25.15 -5.58
C ALA A 402 32.25 25.25 -5.55
N THR A 403 32.81 26.44 -5.33
CA THR A 403 34.26 26.68 -5.35
C THR A 403 34.92 26.36 -4.01
N ARG A 404 36.26 26.29 -3.98
CA ARG A 404 37.01 26.14 -2.71
C ARG A 404 36.68 27.26 -1.72
N LEU A 405 36.58 28.48 -2.22
CA LEU A 405 36.06 29.66 -1.55
C LEU A 405 34.83 30.17 -2.31
N PRO A 406 33.62 30.13 -1.73
CA PRO A 406 32.41 30.71 -2.30
C PRO A 406 32.56 32.21 -2.62
N GLU A 407 31.68 32.73 -3.49
CA GLU A 407 31.71 34.13 -3.94
C GLU A 407 31.82 35.17 -2.80
N PRO A 408 31.06 35.07 -1.70
CA PRO A 408 31.22 36.01 -0.58
C PRO A 408 32.61 35.94 0.07
N GLU A 409 33.20 34.74 0.17
CA GLU A 409 34.51 34.55 0.80
C GLU A 409 35.65 35.07 -0.06
N ILE A 410 35.67 34.73 -1.36
CA ILE A 410 36.72 35.21 -2.27
C ILE A 410 36.63 36.75 -2.46
N THR A 411 35.43 37.31 -2.43
CA THR A 411 35.22 38.77 -2.44
C THR A 411 35.80 39.41 -1.17
N ASN A 412 35.57 38.83 0.01
CA ASN A 412 36.16 39.33 1.26
C ASN A 412 37.69 39.27 1.23
N VAL A 413 38.28 38.22 0.65
CA VAL A 413 39.74 38.13 0.46
C VAL A 413 40.22 39.24 -0.47
N ARG A 414 39.52 39.51 -1.58
CA ARG A 414 39.86 40.57 -2.54
C ARG A 414 39.86 41.95 -1.88
N GLU A 415 38.81 42.27 -1.12
CA GLU A 415 38.72 43.53 -0.38
C GLU A 415 39.81 43.64 0.68
N ARG A 416 40.12 42.55 1.39
CA ARG A 416 41.22 42.53 2.36
C ARG A 416 42.59 42.76 1.70
N PHE A 417 42.81 42.23 0.50
CA PHE A 417 44.02 42.49 -0.27
C PHE A 417 44.12 43.95 -0.71
N ASN A 418 43.01 44.56 -1.14
CA ASN A 418 42.98 45.99 -1.44
C ASN A 418 43.33 46.83 -0.20
N LEU A 419 42.78 46.49 0.97
CA LEU A 419 43.15 47.13 2.22
C LEU A 419 44.65 46.95 2.56
N PHE A 420 45.23 45.77 2.35
CA PHE A 420 46.66 45.56 2.58
C PHE A 420 47.54 46.42 1.67
N LYS A 421 47.11 46.71 0.43
CA LYS A 421 47.82 47.65 -0.45
C LYS A 421 47.83 49.06 0.14
N GLU A 422 46.69 49.55 0.61
CA GLU A 422 46.58 50.88 1.24
C GLU A 422 47.39 50.97 2.53
N VAL A 423 47.31 49.96 3.40
CA VAL A 423 48.10 49.90 4.64
C VAL A 423 49.59 49.83 4.34
N HIS A 424 49.99 49.09 3.30
CA HIS A 424 51.39 49.05 2.87
C HIS A 424 51.88 50.44 2.45
N TRP A 425 51.11 51.17 1.63
CA TRP A 425 51.46 52.54 1.24
C TRP A 425 51.64 53.44 2.47
N ARG A 426 50.64 53.46 3.37
CA ARG A 426 50.69 54.23 4.63
C ARG A 426 51.96 53.92 5.44
N HIS A 427 52.25 52.64 5.66
CA HIS A 427 53.40 52.22 6.46
C HIS A 427 54.74 52.60 5.78
N GLN A 428 54.83 52.54 4.45
CA GLN A 428 56.03 52.99 3.74
C GLN A 428 56.20 54.51 3.84
N THR A 429 55.12 55.28 3.69
CA THR A 429 55.16 56.75 3.77
C THR A 429 55.48 57.24 5.18
N ASP A 430 54.89 56.63 6.21
CA ASP A 430 55.17 56.96 7.61
C ASP A 430 56.61 56.61 7.97
N GLY A 431 57.09 55.44 7.54
CA GLY A 431 58.48 55.03 7.74
C GLY A 431 59.49 55.95 7.05
N LEU A 432 59.16 56.46 5.85
CA LEU A 432 59.95 57.47 5.18
C LEU A 432 59.94 58.78 5.98
N LEU A 433 58.75 59.31 6.31
CA LEU A 433 58.61 60.57 7.03
C LEU A 433 59.39 60.56 8.35
N GLN A 434 59.29 59.49 9.13
CA GLN A 434 60.05 59.33 10.37
C GLN A 434 61.56 59.34 10.15
N ARG A 435 62.05 58.70 9.08
CA ARG A 435 63.47 58.71 8.71
C ARG A 435 63.94 60.12 8.31
N LEU A 436 63.16 60.79 7.47
CA LEU A 436 63.44 62.16 7.02
C LEU A 436 63.49 63.16 8.18
N MET A 437 62.56 63.05 9.14
CA MET A 437 62.53 63.88 10.34
C MET A 437 63.78 63.69 11.21
N ARG A 438 64.29 62.47 11.32
CA ARG A 438 65.55 62.19 12.05
C ARG A 438 66.78 62.76 11.33
N GLU A 439 66.75 62.77 10.01
CA GLU A 439 67.83 63.29 9.16
C GLU A 439 67.74 64.82 8.95
N GLY A 440 66.64 65.46 9.35
CA GLY A 440 66.43 66.91 9.19
C GLY A 440 66.25 67.35 7.74
N ARG A 441 65.77 66.47 6.84
CA ARG A 441 65.63 66.74 5.41
C ARG A 441 64.18 66.65 4.94
N HIS A 442 63.88 67.30 3.82
CA HIS A 442 62.57 67.19 3.17
C HIS A 442 62.52 66.00 2.18
N PRO A 443 61.33 65.45 1.87
CA PRO A 443 61.18 64.40 0.86
C PRO A 443 61.60 64.93 -0.51
N THR A 444 62.43 64.18 -1.23
CA THR A 444 62.81 64.49 -2.61
C THR A 444 61.93 63.71 -3.60
N SER A 445 61.94 64.12 -4.88
CA SER A 445 61.28 63.35 -5.94
C SER A 445 61.81 61.91 -6.02
N GLU A 446 63.11 61.71 -5.80
CA GLU A 446 63.76 60.40 -5.82
C GLU A 446 63.24 59.50 -4.67
N ASP A 447 63.10 60.03 -3.45
CA ASP A 447 62.53 59.28 -2.32
C ASP A 447 61.11 58.80 -2.64
N MET A 448 60.30 59.66 -3.26
CA MET A 448 58.92 59.35 -3.64
C MET A 448 58.85 58.36 -4.81
N GLU A 449 59.79 58.41 -5.76
CA GLU A 449 59.89 57.42 -6.84
C GLU A 449 60.27 56.04 -6.31
N VAL A 450 61.25 55.96 -5.41
CA VAL A 450 61.63 54.68 -4.77
C VAL A 450 60.46 54.08 -4.00
N LEU A 451 59.68 54.92 -3.29
CA LEU A 451 58.52 54.48 -2.53
C LEU A 451 57.40 53.99 -3.47
N ARG A 452 57.08 54.76 -4.52
CA ARG A 452 56.12 54.35 -5.56
C ARG A 452 56.53 53.05 -6.24
N TYR A 453 57.81 52.88 -6.54
CA TYR A 453 58.33 51.65 -7.16
C TYR A 453 58.12 50.44 -6.24
N ARG A 454 58.54 50.53 -4.97
CA ARG A 454 58.35 49.44 -3.99
C ARG A 454 56.88 49.09 -3.76
N HIS A 455 56.03 50.10 -3.65
CA HIS A 455 54.60 49.89 -3.50
C HIS A 455 54.00 49.24 -4.75
N ALA A 456 54.35 49.71 -5.95
CA ALA A 456 53.89 49.11 -7.20
C ALA A 456 54.31 47.64 -7.35
N GLN A 457 55.53 47.27 -6.90
CA GLN A 457 55.95 45.87 -6.84
C GLN A 457 55.08 45.04 -5.91
N PHE A 458 54.79 45.55 -4.70
CA PHE A 458 53.91 44.87 -3.75
C PHE A 458 52.48 44.70 -4.27
N VAL A 459 51.92 45.75 -4.90
CA VAL A 459 50.59 45.69 -5.54
C VAL A 459 50.58 44.64 -6.65
N SER A 460 51.57 44.68 -7.55
CA SER A 460 51.66 43.71 -8.66
C SER A 460 51.78 42.27 -8.16
N GLU A 461 52.48 42.04 -7.05
CA GLU A 461 52.62 40.72 -6.45
C GLU A 461 51.29 40.22 -5.87
N LEU A 462 50.57 41.08 -5.14
CA LEU A 462 49.26 40.73 -4.59
C LEU A 462 48.21 40.51 -5.69
N ASP A 463 48.23 41.32 -6.75
CA ASP A 463 47.32 41.16 -7.90
C ASP A 463 47.59 39.86 -8.65
N ALA A 464 48.87 39.52 -8.87
CA ALA A 464 49.24 38.23 -9.45
C ALA A 464 48.78 37.06 -8.59
N PHE A 465 48.91 37.17 -7.26
CA PHE A 465 48.43 36.13 -6.34
C PHE A 465 46.91 36.03 -6.31
N MET A 466 46.16 37.14 -6.36
CA MET A 466 44.70 37.11 -6.49
C MET A 466 44.24 36.44 -7.79
N SER A 467 44.84 36.80 -8.94
CA SER A 467 44.51 36.16 -10.23
C SER A 467 44.82 34.66 -10.22
N PHE A 468 45.90 34.26 -9.55
CA PHE A 468 46.20 32.85 -9.34
C PHE A 468 45.14 32.17 -8.47
N MET A 469 44.72 32.77 -7.37
CA MET A 469 43.65 32.26 -6.51
C MET A 469 42.33 32.09 -7.27
N ASP A 470 41.92 33.08 -8.07
CA ASP A 470 40.73 33.00 -8.93
C ASP A 470 40.80 31.79 -9.88
N THR A 471 42.00 31.51 -10.42
CA THR A 471 42.22 30.38 -11.33
C THR A 471 42.13 29.02 -10.64
N ILE A 472 42.63 28.90 -9.41
CA ILE A 472 42.60 27.61 -8.67
C ILE A 472 41.27 27.40 -7.95
N ASN A 473 40.49 28.45 -7.68
CA ASN A 473 39.26 28.36 -6.89
C ASN A 473 38.22 27.41 -7.49
N SER A 474 38.18 27.33 -8.84
CA SER A 474 37.24 26.51 -9.62
C SER A 474 37.83 25.19 -10.16
N ARG A 475 39.11 24.89 -9.93
CA ARG A 475 39.73 23.67 -10.46
C ARG A 475 39.29 22.41 -9.74
N SER A 476 39.07 21.32 -10.47
CA SER A 476 38.75 20.03 -9.84
C SER A 476 39.94 19.43 -9.07
N ARG A 477 41.17 19.64 -9.53
CA ARG A 477 42.40 19.11 -8.91
C ARG A 477 43.53 20.13 -8.94
N LEU A 478 44.35 20.14 -7.89
CA LEU A 478 45.54 20.99 -7.76
C LEU A 478 46.82 20.16 -7.75
N GLU A 479 47.86 20.72 -8.38
CA GLU A 479 49.20 20.16 -8.35
C GLU A 479 49.96 20.55 -7.06
N PRO A 480 50.91 19.72 -6.59
CA PRO A 480 51.66 20.01 -5.36
C PRO A 480 52.37 21.38 -5.37
N GLU A 481 52.85 21.82 -6.53
CA GLU A 481 53.49 23.13 -6.70
C GLU A 481 52.51 24.29 -6.47
N GLN A 482 51.26 24.13 -6.93
CA GLN A 482 50.21 25.12 -6.73
C GLN A 482 49.84 25.24 -5.25
N ILE A 483 49.69 24.09 -4.58
CA ILE A 483 49.44 24.02 -3.14
C ILE A 483 50.57 24.69 -2.35
N ALA A 484 51.82 24.36 -2.68
CA ALA A 484 52.99 24.96 -2.05
C ALA A 484 53.05 26.48 -2.27
N HIS A 485 52.67 26.97 -3.47
CA HIS A 485 52.61 28.40 -3.76
C HIS A 485 51.55 29.12 -2.91
N VAL A 486 50.33 28.56 -2.79
CA VAL A 486 49.28 29.10 -1.91
C VAL A 486 49.76 29.14 -0.46
N GLN A 487 50.41 28.09 0.03
CA GLN A 487 50.94 28.03 1.40
C GLN A 487 52.05 29.05 1.65
N ALA A 488 52.97 29.21 0.70
CA ALA A 488 54.07 30.16 0.81
C ALA A 488 53.56 31.61 0.82
N MET A 489 52.70 31.96 -0.13
CA MET A 489 52.14 33.29 -0.26
C MET A 489 51.13 33.59 0.86
N GLY A 490 50.19 32.69 1.13
CA GLY A 490 49.14 32.88 2.12
C GLY A 490 49.67 33.10 3.55
N ARG A 491 50.81 32.49 3.90
CA ARG A 491 51.47 32.65 5.21
C ARG A 491 52.38 33.88 5.31
N ARG A 492 52.52 34.65 4.24
CA ARG A 492 53.32 35.88 4.27
C ARG A 492 52.70 36.88 5.23
N MET A 493 53.54 37.46 6.07
CA MET A 493 53.14 38.46 7.06
C MET A 493 53.03 39.84 6.43
N VAL A 494 51.90 40.51 6.66
CA VAL A 494 51.60 41.89 6.27
C VAL A 494 51.07 42.67 7.47
N PHE A 495 51.00 43.99 7.34
CA PHE A 495 50.39 44.83 8.37
C PHE A 495 48.89 44.96 8.11
N ALA A 496 48.10 44.75 9.16
CA ALA A 496 46.68 45.07 9.17
C ALA A 496 46.46 46.56 9.48
N ALA A 497 45.21 47.03 9.36
CA ALA A 497 44.87 48.44 9.58
C ALA A 497 45.21 48.95 11.00
N ASN A 498 45.21 48.05 12.00
CA ASN A 498 45.60 48.30 13.39
C ASN A 498 47.12 48.15 13.65
N ASP A 499 47.93 48.06 12.58
CA ASP A 499 49.39 47.88 12.61
C ASP A 499 49.88 46.55 13.23
N GLU A 500 48.97 45.59 13.46
CA GLU A 500 49.36 44.23 13.83
C GLU A 500 49.86 43.45 12.60
N ARG A 501 50.77 42.50 12.83
CA ARG A 501 51.23 41.59 11.77
C ARG A 501 50.30 40.40 11.65
N VAL A 502 49.69 40.25 10.49
CA VAL A 502 48.77 39.17 10.15
C VAL A 502 49.25 38.44 8.90
N THR A 503 48.78 37.22 8.68
CA THR A 503 48.99 36.49 7.43
C THR A 503 48.07 37.02 6.33
N LEU A 504 48.48 36.90 5.06
CA LEU A 504 47.65 37.30 3.91
C LEU A 504 46.31 36.55 3.86
N LEU A 505 46.35 35.25 4.13
CA LEU A 505 45.18 34.39 4.23
C LEU A 505 44.98 33.93 5.67
N THR A 506 43.72 33.78 6.07
CA THR A 506 43.35 33.11 7.32
C THR A 506 43.63 31.61 7.24
N GLN A 507 43.62 30.94 8.39
CA GLN A 507 43.82 29.50 8.43
C GLN A 507 42.75 28.74 7.61
N GLY A 508 41.46 29.07 7.76
CA GLY A 508 40.38 28.39 7.03
C GLY A 508 40.42 28.63 5.52
N GLU A 509 40.76 29.84 5.08
CA GLU A 509 40.93 30.12 3.63
C GLU A 509 42.11 29.33 3.06
N LEU A 510 43.20 29.20 3.82
CA LEU A 510 44.36 28.41 3.41
C LEU A 510 44.03 26.92 3.33
N GLU A 511 43.32 26.38 4.32
CA GLU A 511 42.84 24.99 4.33
C GLU A 511 41.97 24.72 3.10
N ASN A 512 40.99 25.59 2.82
CA ASN A 512 40.10 25.44 1.66
C ASN A 512 40.84 25.58 0.32
N LEU A 513 41.71 26.58 0.14
CA LEU A 513 42.45 26.78 -1.11
C LEU A 513 43.52 25.72 -1.38
N THR A 514 43.87 24.91 -0.38
CA THR A 514 44.86 23.83 -0.51
C THR A 514 44.25 22.44 -0.67
N ILE A 515 42.92 22.35 -0.77
CA ILE A 515 42.21 21.10 -1.08
C ILE A 515 42.69 20.55 -2.43
N ARG A 516 43.33 19.37 -2.39
CA ARG A 516 43.97 18.75 -3.55
C ARG A 516 42.98 18.32 -4.64
N SER A 517 41.82 17.80 -4.26
CA SER A 517 40.81 17.27 -5.17
C SER A 517 39.42 17.62 -4.67
N GLY A 518 38.56 18.13 -5.55
CA GLY A 518 37.26 18.69 -5.18
C GLY A 518 37.37 20.04 -4.46
N THR A 519 36.29 20.42 -3.79
CA THR A 519 36.13 21.74 -3.15
C THR A 519 35.75 21.65 -1.67
N LEU A 520 35.43 20.45 -1.19
CA LEU A 520 35.08 20.19 0.21
C LEU A 520 36.32 19.84 1.03
N ASN A 521 36.45 20.44 2.21
CA ASN A 521 37.42 20.02 3.21
C ASN A 521 36.95 18.76 3.96
N ASP A 522 37.76 18.23 4.88
CA ASP A 522 37.47 16.96 5.56
C ASP A 522 36.17 16.99 6.37
N LEU A 523 35.87 18.11 7.06
CA LEU A 523 34.64 18.27 7.85
C LEU A 523 33.39 18.41 6.96
N GLU A 524 33.52 19.13 5.85
CA GLU A 524 32.46 19.27 4.85
C GLU A 524 32.21 17.94 4.12
N MET A 525 33.26 17.17 3.86
CA MET A 525 33.15 15.85 3.26
C MET A 525 32.48 14.85 4.21
N GLU A 526 32.76 14.93 5.52
CA GLU A 526 32.06 14.12 6.53
C GLU A 526 30.55 14.44 6.55
N ASP A 527 30.20 15.72 6.53
CA ASP A 527 28.81 16.18 6.44
C ASP A 527 28.15 15.70 5.14
N MET A 528 28.84 15.82 4.00
CA MET A 528 28.35 15.31 2.72
C MET A 528 28.14 13.79 2.75
N ARG A 529 29.09 13.01 3.29
CA ARG A 529 28.98 11.54 3.38
C ARG A 529 27.85 11.09 4.31
N SER A 530 27.47 11.93 5.27
CA SER A 530 26.40 11.61 6.22
C SER A 530 25.04 11.39 5.53
N HIS A 531 24.84 11.92 4.31
CA HIS A 531 23.58 11.76 3.57
C HIS A 531 23.17 10.30 3.42
N VAL A 532 24.11 9.37 3.27
CA VAL A 532 23.80 7.95 3.06
C VAL A 532 23.18 7.33 4.31
N ALA A 533 23.81 7.56 5.46
CA ALA A 533 23.29 7.10 6.75
C ALA A 533 21.96 7.80 7.08
N GLN A 534 21.82 9.06 6.69
CA GLN A 534 20.56 9.80 6.84
C GLN A 534 19.46 9.26 5.93
N SER A 535 19.76 8.89 4.67
CA SER A 535 18.81 8.24 3.76
C SER A 535 18.25 6.98 4.41
N GLU A 536 19.11 6.09 4.90
CA GLU A 536 18.68 4.89 5.62
C GLU A 536 17.82 5.23 6.86
N ALA A 537 18.26 6.19 7.67
CA ALA A 537 17.55 6.60 8.89
C ALA A 537 16.16 7.19 8.61
N PHE A 538 16.00 8.00 7.56
CA PHE A 538 14.70 8.55 7.17
C PHE A 538 13.81 7.47 6.55
N LEU A 539 14.35 6.65 5.66
CA LEU A 539 13.58 5.60 4.99
C LEU A 539 13.12 4.52 5.99
N ASN A 540 13.88 4.26 7.05
CA ASN A 540 13.47 3.35 8.13
C ASN A 540 12.22 3.82 8.91
N GLN A 541 11.80 5.09 8.77
CA GLN A 541 10.58 5.60 9.39
C GLN A 541 9.32 5.28 8.58
N ILE A 542 9.48 4.91 7.31
CA ILE A 542 8.38 4.53 6.44
C ILE A 542 7.97 3.09 6.78
N PRO A 543 6.67 2.81 6.99
CA PRO A 543 6.19 1.46 7.26
C PRO A 543 6.14 0.64 5.97
N TRP A 544 7.30 0.18 5.52
CA TRP A 544 7.44 -0.66 4.33
C TRP A 544 6.66 -1.96 4.46
N SER A 545 6.09 -2.42 3.35
CA SER A 545 5.57 -3.78 3.24
C SER A 545 6.72 -4.80 3.30
N GLU A 546 6.39 -6.08 3.47
CA GLU A 546 7.41 -7.14 3.57
C GLU A 546 8.30 -7.20 2.32
N GLU A 547 7.70 -6.95 1.15
CA GLU A 547 8.32 -7.00 -0.17
C GLU A 547 9.28 -5.83 -0.43
N LEU A 548 9.14 -4.71 0.29
CA LEU A 548 9.94 -3.49 0.13
C LEU A 548 10.86 -3.21 1.33
N ARG A 549 11.00 -4.18 2.23
CA ARG A 549 11.66 -3.98 3.53
C ARG A 549 13.15 -3.67 3.41
N GLN A 550 13.83 -4.05 2.32
CA GLN A 550 15.25 -3.75 2.14
C GLN A 550 15.50 -2.41 1.45
N VAL A 551 14.47 -1.65 1.04
CA VAL A 551 14.64 -0.31 0.43
C VAL A 551 15.60 0.57 1.25
N PRO A 552 15.44 0.72 2.59
CA PRO A 552 16.35 1.55 3.39
C PRO A 552 17.79 1.04 3.38
N CYS A 553 17.99 -0.27 3.47
CA CYS A 553 19.33 -0.87 3.49
C CYS A 553 20.05 -0.73 2.15
N ILE A 554 19.31 -0.89 1.03
CA ILE A 554 19.87 -0.77 -0.32
C ILE A 554 20.25 0.69 -0.60
N ALA A 555 19.32 1.62 -0.33
CA ALA A 555 19.56 3.06 -0.41
C ALA A 555 20.68 3.51 0.54
N GLY A 556 20.76 2.96 1.75
CA GLY A 556 21.79 3.26 2.75
C GLY A 556 23.17 2.67 2.50
N ALA A 557 23.34 1.86 1.46
CA ALA A 557 24.59 1.15 1.19
C ALA A 557 25.18 1.46 -0.19
N HIS A 558 24.55 2.31 -1.00
CA HIS A 558 24.96 2.53 -2.38
C HIS A 558 26.37 3.14 -2.54
N HIS A 559 26.99 3.64 -1.47
CA HIS A 559 28.39 4.09 -1.43
C HIS A 559 29.37 3.07 -0.82
N GLU A 560 28.92 1.87 -0.47
CA GLU A 560 29.78 0.76 -0.07
C GLU A 560 30.61 0.27 -1.27
N LYS A 561 31.82 -0.24 -1.00
CA LYS A 561 32.76 -0.70 -2.03
C LYS A 561 33.25 -2.09 -1.67
N LEU A 562 33.49 -2.94 -2.67
CA LEU A 562 33.86 -4.34 -2.44
C LEU A 562 35.17 -4.51 -1.65
N ASP A 563 36.07 -3.52 -1.69
CA ASP A 563 37.33 -3.49 -0.95
C ASP A 563 37.21 -3.02 0.51
N GLY A 564 35.99 -2.67 0.97
CA GLY A 564 35.73 -2.14 2.32
C GLY A 564 36.08 -0.66 2.48
N SER A 565 36.52 0.03 1.43
CA SER A 565 36.83 1.48 1.49
C SER A 565 35.60 2.39 1.40
N GLY A 566 34.42 1.79 1.22
CA GLY A 566 33.14 2.48 1.14
C GLY A 566 32.61 2.94 2.50
N TYR A 567 31.41 3.54 2.48
CA TYR A 567 30.74 4.08 3.66
C TYR A 567 29.21 3.89 3.50
N PRO A 568 28.42 3.90 4.60
CA PRO A 568 28.77 4.28 5.98
C PRO A 568 29.27 3.16 6.89
N ARG A 569 29.08 1.88 6.53
CA ARG A 569 29.39 0.72 7.38
C ARG A 569 30.74 0.08 7.06
N GLY A 570 31.30 0.32 5.87
CA GLY A 570 32.56 -0.27 5.44
C GLY A 570 32.42 -1.76 5.14
N LEU A 571 31.29 -2.15 4.54
CA LEU A 571 31.02 -3.53 4.14
C LEU A 571 31.99 -3.95 3.04
N ALA A 572 32.37 -5.23 3.00
CA ALA A 572 33.28 -5.75 1.98
C ALA A 572 32.74 -7.01 1.29
N GLY A 573 33.11 -7.19 0.02
CA GLY A 573 32.78 -8.38 -0.77
C GLY A 573 31.31 -8.79 -0.67
N ASP A 574 31.06 -10.01 -0.19
CA ASP A 574 29.75 -10.65 -0.13
C ASP A 574 28.81 -10.09 0.95
N GLU A 575 29.30 -9.21 1.82
CA GLU A 575 28.46 -8.46 2.75
C GLU A 575 27.59 -7.41 2.03
N ILE A 576 28.01 -7.00 0.82
CA ILE A 576 27.28 -6.03 -0.01
C ILE A 576 26.30 -6.77 -0.92
N PRO A 577 24.98 -6.63 -0.71
CA PRO A 577 23.97 -7.28 -1.54
C PRO A 577 24.11 -6.88 -3.02
N LEU A 578 23.79 -7.80 -3.93
CA LEU A 578 23.92 -7.54 -5.37
C LEU A 578 23.12 -6.31 -5.84
N ARG A 579 21.93 -6.07 -5.27
CA ARG A 579 21.12 -4.87 -5.54
C ARG A 579 21.86 -3.56 -5.20
N VAL A 580 22.68 -3.57 -4.15
CA VAL A 580 23.53 -2.43 -3.78
C VAL A 580 24.64 -2.26 -4.81
N ARG A 581 25.34 -3.34 -5.18
CA ARG A 581 26.41 -3.30 -6.19
C ARG A 581 25.91 -2.75 -7.53
N ILE A 582 24.72 -3.16 -7.94
CA ILE A 582 24.03 -2.66 -9.15
C ILE A 582 23.78 -1.16 -9.04
N LEU A 583 23.19 -0.71 -7.92
CA LEU A 583 22.89 0.70 -7.68
C LEU A 583 24.17 1.55 -7.66
N THR A 584 25.23 1.09 -7.01
CA THR A 584 26.54 1.77 -6.96
C THR A 584 27.14 1.97 -8.35
N VAL A 585 27.07 0.96 -9.23
CA VAL A 585 27.58 1.07 -10.60
C VAL A 585 26.77 2.10 -11.40
N ALA A 586 25.44 2.05 -11.29
CA ALA A 586 24.52 2.96 -11.97
C ALA A 586 24.71 4.42 -11.51
N ASP A 587 24.82 4.64 -10.20
CA ASP A 587 25.04 5.96 -9.60
C ASP A 587 26.37 6.58 -10.05
N ILE A 588 27.48 5.82 -9.94
CA ILE A 588 28.79 6.30 -10.39
C ILE A 588 28.76 6.67 -11.88
N PHE A 589 28.09 5.86 -12.71
CA PHE A 589 27.96 6.15 -14.13
C PHE A 589 27.20 7.45 -14.39
N ASP A 590 26.02 7.61 -13.79
CA ASP A 590 25.22 8.82 -13.96
C ASP A 590 25.97 10.05 -13.44
N ALA A 591 26.57 9.97 -12.26
CA ALA A 591 27.34 11.04 -11.65
C ALA A 591 28.55 11.51 -12.50
N VAL A 592 29.15 10.61 -13.29
CA VAL A 592 30.26 10.93 -14.19
C VAL A 592 29.79 11.50 -15.53
N THR A 593 28.65 11.04 -16.03
CA THR A 593 28.06 11.49 -17.30
C THR A 593 27.16 12.72 -17.17
N ALA A 594 26.75 13.08 -15.95
CA ALA A 594 25.94 14.25 -15.66
C ALA A 594 26.66 15.55 -16.05
N TRP A 595 25.91 16.45 -16.70
CA TRP A 595 26.42 17.69 -17.30
C TRP A 595 26.48 18.89 -16.35
N ASP A 596 25.70 18.86 -15.28
CA ASP A 596 25.35 20.03 -14.47
C ASP A 596 26.28 20.29 -13.27
N ARG A 597 27.37 19.51 -13.11
CA ARG A 597 28.30 19.75 -11.99
C ARG A 597 29.10 21.03 -12.21
N PRO A 598 29.07 22.01 -11.28
CA PRO A 598 29.68 23.32 -11.52
C PRO A 598 31.22 23.33 -11.60
N TYR A 599 31.88 22.19 -11.30
CA TYR A 599 33.35 22.02 -11.25
C TYR A 599 33.91 21.11 -12.33
N ARG A 600 33.07 20.52 -13.17
CA ARG A 600 33.53 19.55 -14.16
C ARG A 600 32.59 19.50 -15.38
N PRO A 601 33.11 19.67 -16.60
CA PRO A 601 32.32 19.37 -17.80
C PRO A 601 31.95 17.88 -17.83
N ALA A 602 30.76 17.55 -18.34
CA ALA A 602 30.29 16.17 -18.46
C ALA A 602 31.36 15.29 -19.11
N ALA A 603 31.71 14.16 -18.47
CA ALA A 603 32.63 13.23 -19.07
C ALA A 603 31.98 12.50 -20.25
N SER A 604 32.77 12.13 -21.26
CA SER A 604 32.28 11.28 -22.34
C SER A 604 31.88 9.90 -21.81
N ILE A 605 31.01 9.19 -22.53
CA ILE A 605 30.65 7.79 -22.20
C ILE A 605 31.92 6.92 -22.12
N GLU A 606 32.92 7.19 -22.98
CA GLU A 606 34.22 6.51 -22.98
C GLU A 606 34.99 6.78 -21.68
N ASP A 607 35.00 8.02 -21.20
CA ASP A 607 35.62 8.37 -19.92
C ASP A 607 34.90 7.74 -18.73
N ALA A 608 33.56 7.73 -18.74
CA ALA A 608 32.76 7.07 -17.71
C ALA A 608 33.06 5.56 -17.67
N THR A 609 33.08 4.92 -18.83
CA THR A 609 33.46 3.51 -18.99
C THR A 609 34.87 3.24 -18.47
N ARG A 610 35.83 4.12 -18.80
CA ARG A 610 37.21 4.02 -18.31
C ARG A 610 37.29 4.14 -16.80
N ILE A 611 36.52 5.05 -16.19
CA ILE A 611 36.48 5.22 -14.74
C ILE A 611 35.90 3.97 -14.06
N LEU A 612 34.78 3.44 -14.56
CA LEU A 612 34.18 2.22 -14.02
C LEU A 612 35.16 1.03 -14.06
N ARG A 613 35.84 0.82 -15.19
CA ARG A 613 36.85 -0.24 -15.34
C ARG A 613 38.03 -0.06 -14.38
N LEU A 614 38.53 1.16 -14.22
CA LEU A 614 39.61 1.44 -13.26
C LEU A 614 39.19 1.13 -11.82
N GLU A 615 37.97 1.50 -11.42
CA GLU A 615 37.47 1.21 -10.07
C GLU A 615 37.23 -0.30 -9.88
N SER A 616 36.71 -1.03 -10.88
CA SER A 616 36.56 -2.49 -10.80
C SER A 616 37.90 -3.22 -10.77
N ASP A 617 38.88 -2.80 -11.59
CA ASP A 617 40.24 -3.38 -11.60
C ASP A 617 40.97 -3.16 -10.28
N SER A 618 40.65 -2.07 -9.57
CA SER A 618 41.15 -1.80 -8.22
C SER A 618 40.44 -2.58 -7.11
N GLY A 619 39.46 -3.41 -7.44
CA GLY A 619 38.70 -4.24 -6.50
C GLY A 619 37.57 -3.51 -5.77
N LYS A 620 37.21 -2.28 -6.18
CA LYS A 620 36.15 -1.48 -5.52
C LYS A 620 34.76 -1.78 -6.04
N LEU A 621 34.65 -2.13 -7.32
CA LEU A 621 33.41 -2.48 -8.00
C LEU A 621 33.47 -3.90 -8.52
N ASP A 622 32.30 -4.50 -8.72
CA ASP A 622 32.16 -5.85 -9.24
C ASP A 622 32.53 -5.89 -10.72
N VAL A 623 33.60 -6.62 -11.06
CA VAL A 623 34.17 -6.68 -12.42
C VAL A 623 33.18 -7.27 -13.41
N ASP A 624 32.41 -8.28 -13.00
CA ASP A 624 31.46 -8.96 -13.88
C ASP A 624 30.25 -8.05 -14.14
N LEU A 625 29.74 -7.36 -13.10
CA LEU A 625 28.66 -6.37 -13.27
C LEU A 625 29.09 -5.19 -14.15
N VAL A 626 30.30 -4.65 -13.94
CA VAL A 626 30.81 -3.53 -14.75
C VAL A 626 30.97 -3.96 -16.20
N SER A 627 31.45 -5.19 -16.45
CA SER A 627 31.57 -5.74 -17.80
C SER A 627 30.21 -5.86 -18.49
N LEU A 628 29.20 -6.36 -17.76
CA LEU A 628 27.82 -6.48 -18.25
C LEU A 628 27.19 -5.10 -18.51
N PHE A 629 27.37 -4.17 -17.58
CA PHE A 629 26.85 -2.80 -17.69
C PHE A 629 27.42 -2.09 -18.93
N VAL A 630 28.73 -2.18 -19.14
CA VAL A 630 29.40 -1.56 -20.28
C VAL A 630 29.05 -2.25 -21.60
N GLY A 631 28.96 -3.58 -21.60
CA GLY A 631 28.73 -4.37 -22.81
C GLY A 631 27.29 -4.35 -23.32
N GLU A 632 26.31 -4.33 -22.42
CA GLU A 632 24.89 -4.55 -22.76
C GLU A 632 23.99 -3.40 -22.32
N VAL A 633 24.21 -2.82 -21.14
CA VAL A 633 23.35 -1.75 -20.61
C VAL A 633 23.63 -0.42 -21.30
N ILE A 634 24.87 0.08 -21.30
CA ILE A 634 25.25 1.37 -21.90
C ILE A 634 24.73 1.51 -23.35
N PRO A 635 24.93 0.51 -24.25
CA PRO A 635 24.39 0.60 -25.61
C PRO A 635 22.87 0.81 -25.65
N SER A 636 22.12 0.14 -24.77
CA SER A 636 20.66 0.24 -24.71
C SER A 636 20.15 1.59 -24.18
N ILE A 637 20.91 2.25 -23.30
CA ILE A 637 20.50 3.50 -22.64
C ILE A 637 21.09 4.76 -23.27
N THR A 638 21.87 4.66 -24.35
CA THR A 638 22.54 5.80 -25.01
C THR A 638 21.59 6.99 -25.30
N HIS A 639 20.32 6.71 -25.59
CA HIS A 639 19.30 7.72 -25.89
C HIS A 639 18.78 8.47 -24.64
N LEU A 640 18.99 7.92 -23.44
CA LEU A 640 18.58 8.47 -22.15
C LEU A 640 19.70 9.31 -21.49
N ILE A 641 20.93 9.21 -22.00
CA ILE A 641 22.07 9.96 -21.48
C ILE A 641 21.94 11.41 -21.96
N PRO A 642 22.01 12.41 -21.07
CA PRO A 642 21.96 13.83 -21.44
C PRO A 642 23.03 14.14 -22.51
N LYS A 643 22.61 14.65 -23.68
CA LYS A 643 23.54 15.01 -24.75
C LYS A 643 24.25 16.33 -24.41
N GLN A 644 25.56 16.37 -24.61
CA GLN A 644 26.32 17.63 -24.63
C GLN A 644 25.69 18.54 -25.71
N SER A 645 25.22 19.72 -25.29
CA SER A 645 24.65 20.73 -26.19
C SER A 645 25.74 21.57 -26.83
#